data_AF-A0A1V6J4D3-F1
#
_entry.id   AF-A0A1V6J4D3-F1
#
_cell.length_a   1.000
_cell.length_b   1.000
_cell.length_c   1.000
_cell.angle_alpha   90.00
_cell.angle_beta   90.00
_cell.angle_gamma   90.00
#
_symmetry.space_group_name_H-M   'P 1'
#
loop_
_entity.id
_entity.type
_entity.pdbx_description
1 polymer ?
#
loop_
_entity_poly.entity_id
_entity_poly.type
_entity_poly.pdbx_seq_one_letter_code
_entity_poly.pdbx_strand_id
1 'polypeptide(L)'
;MANKLHIALFLIAGLVLTASLAYAQQITAQDFFREGEKLQMDYQFERAKEAYTRAISLSGDSAFIARAEQRRVLCENGLILSNYVVSPHILGRAVIPYREFFLYYDLSPSGAWALPPFELLRHLNDNGADRLPLFYRATLDRIVFTAKDSTSGSGYDLYMIQKKDILANGASLWGPPVRLGPGINTPGNEIYPVLSSDGKTLYFSSDGLPGLGGMNLYVSRWNTQTQEWGLAENLGIPFSSTHNDMLYMLSDDSRYFYFSSDRVAPKDSLVLYKVEYESAPVKIRPSSVRELKEIASLPLRGDNTASVSNLQPTDTGPAIPDSVLQKTREYTAHYAELTRTVRNLKNRVKEHENVLDSLRKRYGSLSIEEERALLANTIREEEFVLIELQQSLRDARKSTQAIEDMFLSHGVLPPIAPAASESPVATAADQEHMSWYPVKQALASLEAHVFETPVPPVPPVNLEFRIEKESVMVPWENEPPGLYYRIQLFTVSRKAPVSQLKGISPVFEVRVGKQYVYYAGQFLRYADASRALTTTKRQGITGAIVVAYFQGKPIPVQEGRRREAQNKTAPEGIASYRVYLGSNEIPASLVSLVNELSDKDIIRVVTGTGADFFIGPFASVSQAEDLARTLREKGFDMVSVQEVTN
;
A
#
# COMPACT_ATOMS: atom_id res chain seq x y z
N MET A 1 85.40 23.13 -6.01
CA MET A 1 84.45 22.45 -5.10
C MET A 1 83.08 23.14 -5.00
N ALA A 2 82.93 24.43 -5.33
CA ALA A 2 81.67 25.17 -5.19
C ALA A 2 80.51 24.69 -6.10
N ASN A 3 80.78 24.23 -7.33
CA ASN A 3 79.71 23.81 -8.26
C ASN A 3 78.99 22.50 -7.91
N LYS A 4 79.61 21.60 -7.13
CA LYS A 4 78.94 20.35 -6.72
C LYS A 4 77.94 20.58 -5.58
N LEU A 5 78.17 21.60 -4.75
CA LEU A 5 77.31 21.90 -3.61
C LEU A 5 76.00 22.59 -4.02
N HIS A 6 76.03 23.43 -5.05
CA HIS A 6 74.82 24.07 -5.58
C HIS A 6 73.91 23.09 -6.36
N ILE A 7 74.51 22.15 -7.11
CA ILE A 7 73.73 21.11 -7.81
C ILE A 7 73.07 20.15 -6.80
N ALA A 8 73.77 19.80 -5.72
CA ALA A 8 73.21 19.00 -4.64
C ALA A 8 72.06 19.72 -3.89
N LEU A 9 72.20 21.03 -3.63
CA LEU A 9 71.13 21.82 -3.00
C LEU A 9 69.88 21.92 -3.87
N PHE A 10 70.03 22.09 -5.20
CA PHE A 10 68.90 22.14 -6.13
C PHE A 10 68.21 20.77 -6.30
N LEU A 11 68.97 19.67 -6.25
CA LEU A 11 68.42 18.31 -6.27
C LEU A 11 67.64 18.00 -4.98
N ILE A 12 68.14 18.42 -3.82
CA ILE A 12 67.45 18.23 -2.54
C ILE A 12 66.21 19.15 -2.45
N ALA A 13 66.29 20.40 -2.90
CA ALA A 13 65.12 21.29 -2.96
C ALA A 13 64.06 20.80 -3.96
N GLY A 14 64.47 20.22 -5.09
CA GLY A 14 63.56 19.59 -6.06
C GLY A 14 62.91 18.31 -5.55
N LEU A 15 63.64 17.47 -4.80
CA LEU A 15 63.12 16.26 -4.15
C LEU A 15 62.20 16.58 -2.95
N VAL A 16 62.47 17.66 -2.24
CA VAL A 16 61.60 18.13 -1.14
C VAL A 16 60.33 18.78 -1.71
N LEU A 17 60.39 19.50 -2.85
CA LEU A 17 59.19 20.02 -3.52
C LEU A 17 58.30 18.91 -4.10
N THR A 18 58.88 17.84 -4.66
CA THR A 18 58.09 16.70 -5.18
C THR A 18 57.58 15.79 -4.06
N ALA A 19 58.28 15.71 -2.92
CA ALA A 19 57.78 15.01 -1.73
C ALA A 19 56.65 15.79 -1.01
N SER A 20 56.65 17.12 -1.06
CA SER A 20 55.56 17.94 -0.50
C SER A 20 54.28 17.98 -1.37
N LEU A 21 54.37 17.63 -2.66
CA LEU A 21 53.21 17.48 -3.54
C LEU A 21 52.59 16.06 -3.53
N ALA A 22 53.29 15.08 -2.94
CA ALA A 22 52.83 13.70 -2.84
C ALA A 22 52.01 13.40 -1.56
N TYR A 23 51.74 14.40 -0.72
CA TYR A 23 50.89 14.29 0.46
C TYR A 23 49.55 15.04 0.32
N ALA A 24 49.09 15.25 -0.92
CA ALA A 24 47.65 15.43 -1.12
C ALA A 24 46.99 14.07 -0.83
N GLN A 25 46.31 13.95 0.33
CA GLN A 25 45.50 12.78 0.63
C GLN A 25 44.58 12.54 -0.57
N GLN A 26 44.82 11.46 -1.32
CA GLN A 26 43.99 11.08 -2.45
C GLN A 26 42.61 10.72 -1.89
N ILE A 27 41.62 11.57 -2.15
CA ILE A 27 40.26 11.37 -1.65
C ILE A 27 39.75 10.03 -2.18
N THR A 28 39.35 9.14 -1.28
CA THR A 28 38.92 7.78 -1.63
C THR A 28 37.40 7.71 -1.80
N ALA A 29 36.91 6.63 -2.43
CA ALA A 29 35.47 6.34 -2.49
C ALA A 29 34.82 6.30 -1.09
N GLN A 30 35.55 5.79 -0.09
CA GLN A 30 35.07 5.70 1.29
C GLN A 30 34.97 7.08 1.97
N ASP A 31 35.81 8.05 1.59
CA ASP A 31 35.75 9.41 2.11
C ASP A 31 34.50 10.13 1.60
N PHE A 32 34.21 10.03 0.30
CA PHE A 32 32.97 10.55 -0.28
C PHE A 32 31.72 9.88 0.30
N PHE A 33 31.77 8.58 0.58
CA PHE A 33 30.66 7.89 1.23
C PHE A 33 30.38 8.46 2.63
N ARG A 34 31.42 8.68 3.44
CA ARG A 34 31.28 9.28 4.78
C ARG A 34 30.82 10.74 4.72
N GLU A 35 31.31 11.50 3.73
CA GLU A 35 30.83 12.85 3.47
C GLU A 35 29.32 12.84 3.15
N GLY A 36 28.88 11.92 2.27
CA GLY A 36 27.49 11.71 1.95
C GLY A 36 26.64 11.41 3.18
N GLU A 37 27.09 10.52 4.07
CA GLU A 37 26.35 10.17 5.30
C GLU A 37 26.16 11.39 6.21
N LYS A 38 27.21 12.19 6.39
CA LYS A 38 27.13 13.43 7.19
C LYS A 38 26.17 14.44 6.56
N LEU A 39 26.27 14.67 5.25
CA LEU A 39 25.40 15.60 4.53
C LEU A 39 23.94 15.15 4.55
N GLN A 40 23.69 13.84 4.41
CA GLN A 40 22.36 13.26 4.52
C GLN A 40 21.77 13.52 5.90
N MET A 41 22.49 13.21 6.99
CA MET A 41 22.06 13.49 8.36
C MET A 41 21.81 14.99 8.62
N ASP A 42 22.50 15.85 7.88
CA ASP A 42 22.32 17.30 7.90
C ASP A 42 21.20 17.82 6.96
N TYR A 43 20.39 16.94 6.37
CA TYR A 43 19.30 17.25 5.42
C TYR A 43 19.78 17.96 4.14
N GLN A 44 21.09 17.90 3.83
CA GLN A 44 21.68 18.43 2.61
C GLN A 44 21.64 17.39 1.49
N PHE A 45 20.44 16.93 1.14
CA PHE A 45 20.24 15.77 0.29
C PHE A 45 20.84 15.90 -1.11
N GLU A 46 20.81 17.08 -1.74
CA GLU A 46 21.45 17.27 -3.05
C GLU A 46 22.96 17.03 -2.98
N ARG A 47 23.62 17.64 -1.98
CA ARG A 47 25.07 17.50 -1.80
C ARG A 47 25.45 16.07 -1.39
N ALA A 48 24.62 15.43 -0.56
CA ALA A 48 24.81 14.04 -0.18
C ALA A 48 24.72 13.11 -1.40
N LYS A 49 23.72 13.31 -2.27
CA LYS A 49 23.55 12.58 -3.53
C LYS A 49 24.79 12.71 -4.42
N GLU A 50 25.32 13.92 -4.60
CA GLU A 50 26.55 14.15 -5.36
C GLU A 50 27.75 13.41 -4.77
N ALA A 51 27.90 13.44 -3.43
CA ALA A 51 28.97 12.73 -2.74
C ALA A 51 28.87 11.21 -2.97
N TYR A 52 27.67 10.62 -2.87
CA TYR A 52 27.48 9.20 -3.17
C TYR A 52 27.75 8.85 -4.64
N THR A 53 27.34 9.68 -5.59
CA THR A 53 27.67 9.49 -7.01
C THR A 53 29.18 9.48 -7.25
N ARG A 54 29.93 10.37 -6.59
CA ARG A 54 31.40 10.35 -6.66
C ARG A 54 31.98 9.08 -6.03
N ALA A 55 31.46 8.66 -4.88
CA ALA A 55 31.87 7.41 -4.22
C ALA A 55 31.68 6.19 -5.13
N ILE A 56 30.54 6.11 -5.83
CA ILE A 56 30.23 5.06 -6.80
C ILE A 56 31.25 5.07 -7.95
N SER A 57 31.51 6.24 -8.53
CA SER A 57 32.42 6.38 -9.69
C SER A 57 33.88 5.99 -9.40
N LEU A 58 34.29 6.01 -8.12
CA LEU A 58 35.67 5.77 -7.68
C LEU A 58 35.88 4.34 -7.16
N SER A 59 34.83 3.54 -7.02
CA SER A 59 34.93 2.16 -6.52
C SER A 59 34.71 1.15 -7.64
N GLY A 60 35.47 0.04 -7.59
CA GLY A 60 35.21 -1.14 -8.41
C GLY A 60 34.49 -2.26 -7.65
N ASP A 61 34.25 -2.09 -6.34
CA ASP A 61 33.61 -3.10 -5.50
C ASP A 61 32.08 -3.03 -5.66
N SER A 62 31.49 -4.07 -6.23
CA SER A 62 30.05 -4.16 -6.50
C SER A 62 29.20 -4.08 -5.23
N ALA A 63 29.65 -4.62 -4.09
CA ALA A 63 28.91 -4.56 -2.83
C ALA A 63 28.93 -3.13 -2.25
N PHE A 64 30.08 -2.46 -2.33
CA PHE A 64 30.19 -1.05 -1.97
C PHE A 64 29.30 -0.17 -2.85
N ILE A 65 29.33 -0.37 -4.17
CA ILE A 65 28.52 0.38 -5.13
C ILE A 65 27.03 0.22 -4.83
N ALA A 66 26.56 -1.02 -4.60
CA ALA A 66 25.17 -1.29 -4.27
C ALA A 66 24.73 -0.53 -3.00
N ARG A 67 25.57 -0.52 -1.96
CA ARG A 67 25.32 0.24 -0.73
C ARG A 67 25.29 1.76 -0.96
N ALA A 68 26.20 2.28 -1.78
CA ALA A 68 26.26 3.71 -2.11
C ALA A 68 25.06 4.15 -2.97
N GLU A 69 24.61 3.30 -3.91
CA GLU A 69 23.38 3.52 -4.68
C GLU A 69 22.15 3.55 -3.78
N GLN A 70 22.04 2.63 -2.81
CA GLN A 70 20.95 2.65 -1.83
C GLN A 70 20.92 3.98 -1.07
N ARG A 71 22.07 4.47 -0.59
CA ARG A 71 22.16 5.78 0.08
C ARG A 71 21.81 6.95 -0.83
N ARG A 72 22.22 6.90 -2.10
CA ARG A 72 21.89 7.89 -3.13
C ARG A 72 20.37 7.98 -3.34
N VAL A 73 19.68 6.84 -3.43
CA VAL A 73 18.21 6.76 -3.56
C VAL A 73 17.50 7.33 -2.32
N LEU A 74 18.01 7.07 -1.10
CA LEU A 74 17.47 7.69 0.11
C LEU A 74 17.57 9.23 0.08
N CYS A 75 18.63 9.78 -0.53
CA CYS A 75 18.75 11.22 -0.73
C CYS A 75 17.72 11.76 -1.74
N GLU A 76 17.45 11.02 -2.83
CA GLU A 76 16.40 11.39 -3.78
C GLU A 76 15.01 11.41 -3.13
N ASN A 77 14.70 10.40 -2.31
CA ASN A 77 13.49 10.40 -1.49
C ASN A 77 13.45 11.59 -0.53
N GLY A 78 14.59 11.95 0.08
CA GLY A 78 14.69 13.10 0.96
C GLY A 78 14.42 14.43 0.27
N LEU A 79 14.84 14.60 -0.99
CA LEU A 79 14.49 15.77 -1.80
C LEU A 79 12.99 15.87 -2.04
N ILE A 80 12.33 14.74 -2.30
CA ILE A 80 10.87 14.70 -2.49
C ILE A 80 10.16 15.02 -1.17
N LEU A 81 10.54 14.36 -0.08
CA LEU A 81 9.88 14.48 1.24
C LEU A 81 10.15 15.82 1.94
N SER A 82 11.18 16.56 1.54
CA SER A 82 11.49 17.90 2.07
C SER A 82 10.80 19.05 1.33
N ASN A 83 10.17 18.78 0.18
CA ASN A 83 9.49 19.83 -0.59
C ASN A 83 8.34 20.48 0.19
N TYR A 84 7.60 19.69 0.95
CA TYR A 84 6.45 20.15 1.71
C TYR A 84 6.36 19.41 3.04
N VAL A 85 6.54 20.16 4.13
CA VAL A 85 6.63 19.63 5.49
C VAL A 85 5.56 20.24 6.38
N VAL A 86 5.29 19.60 7.52
CA VAL A 86 4.38 20.13 8.54
C VAL A 86 5.20 20.74 9.68
N SER A 87 4.71 21.80 10.31
CA SER A 87 5.26 22.30 11.57
C SER A 87 4.31 21.92 12.72
N PRO A 88 4.51 20.76 13.37
CA PRO A 88 3.57 20.25 14.36
C PRO A 88 3.72 20.94 15.72
N HIS A 89 2.66 20.90 16.52
CA HIS A 89 2.71 21.39 17.89
C HIS A 89 3.16 20.30 18.87
N ILE A 90 4.38 20.41 19.40
CA ILE A 90 4.92 19.48 20.38
C ILE A 90 4.42 19.84 21.77
N LEU A 91 3.61 18.95 22.36
CA LEU A 91 3.02 19.09 23.69
C LEU A 91 4.00 18.69 24.81
N GLY A 92 4.93 17.79 24.51
CA GLY A 92 5.96 17.37 25.46
C GLY A 92 6.95 16.37 24.86
N ARG A 93 8.10 16.21 25.51
CA ARG A 93 9.08 15.16 25.18
C ARG A 93 9.74 14.62 26.43
N ALA A 94 10.12 13.34 26.41
CA ALA A 94 10.81 12.68 27.51
C ALA A 94 11.86 11.70 26.99
N VAL A 95 13.03 11.65 27.64
CA VAL A 95 14.05 10.63 27.36
C VAL A 95 13.66 9.35 28.08
N ILE A 96 13.60 8.24 27.35
CA ILE A 96 13.18 6.93 27.87
C ILE A 96 14.16 5.83 27.45
N PRO A 97 14.29 4.74 28.24
CA PRO A 97 15.20 3.64 27.90
C PRO A 97 14.80 2.93 26.61
N TYR A 98 15.76 2.66 25.72
CA TYR A 98 15.51 2.03 24.42
C TYR A 98 14.81 0.67 24.53
N ARG A 99 15.16 -0.18 25.51
CA ARG A 99 14.64 -1.55 25.61
C ARG A 99 13.18 -1.67 26.02
N GLU A 100 12.63 -0.64 26.66
CA GLU A 100 11.29 -0.67 27.26
C GLU A 100 10.42 0.49 26.80
N PHE A 101 10.85 1.19 25.75
CA PHE A 101 10.29 2.47 25.34
C PHE A 101 8.79 2.40 25.03
N PHE A 102 8.34 1.28 24.45
CA PHE A 102 6.94 1.01 24.11
C PHE A 102 6.01 1.03 25.34
N LEU A 103 6.52 0.77 26.55
CA LEU A 103 5.71 0.81 27.78
C LEU A 103 5.37 2.23 28.25
N TYR A 104 5.97 3.28 27.68
CA TYR A 104 5.78 4.66 28.12
C TYR A 104 4.67 5.42 27.35
N TYR A 105 3.96 4.74 26.44
CA TYR A 105 2.90 5.31 25.61
C TYR A 105 1.55 5.26 26.34
N ASP A 106 0.99 6.41 26.74
CA ASP A 106 -0.30 6.48 27.43
C ASP A 106 -1.48 6.29 26.48
N LEU A 107 -2.24 5.21 26.68
CA LEU A 107 -3.30 4.75 25.78
C LEU A 107 -4.59 4.44 26.54
N SER A 108 -4.71 4.95 27.77
CA SER A 108 -5.95 4.81 28.53
C SER A 108 -7.11 5.41 27.72
N PRO A 109 -8.18 4.66 27.37
CA PRO A 109 -8.56 3.33 27.87
C PRO A 109 -8.44 2.13 26.87
N SER A 110 -7.86 2.26 25.68
CA SER A 110 -8.25 1.39 24.55
C SER A 110 -7.44 0.13 24.25
N GLY A 111 -6.27 -0.10 24.86
CA GLY A 111 -5.49 -1.30 24.55
C GLY A 111 -4.36 -1.59 25.53
N ALA A 112 -3.65 -2.69 25.28
CA ALA A 112 -2.58 -3.16 26.14
C ALA A 112 -1.38 -3.68 25.35
N TRP A 113 -0.21 -3.52 25.96
CA TRP A 113 1.04 -4.07 25.46
C TRP A 113 1.20 -5.53 25.89
N ALA A 114 1.58 -6.39 24.96
CA ALA A 114 1.89 -7.78 25.23
C ALA A 114 3.13 -8.21 24.43
N LEU A 115 3.68 -9.37 24.77
CA LEU A 115 4.65 -10.05 23.93
C LEU A 115 3.94 -11.14 23.12
N PRO A 116 4.31 -11.36 21.85
CA PRO A 116 3.78 -12.47 21.07
C PRO A 116 4.08 -13.81 21.78
N PRO A 117 3.06 -14.67 21.99
CA PRO A 117 3.24 -15.98 22.60
C PRO A 117 4.08 -16.89 21.70
N PHE A 118 4.83 -17.82 22.30
CA PHE A 118 5.67 -18.76 21.54
C PHE A 118 4.83 -19.65 20.61
N GLU A 119 3.60 -19.98 21.00
CA GLU A 119 2.67 -20.73 20.18
C GLU A 119 2.39 -20.03 18.84
N LEU A 120 2.13 -18.72 18.90
CA LEU A 120 1.89 -17.89 17.72
C LEU A 120 3.14 -17.79 16.83
N LEU A 121 4.31 -17.57 17.44
CA LEU A 121 5.59 -17.42 16.73
C LEU A 121 6.05 -18.71 16.04
N ARG A 122 5.80 -19.87 16.66
CA ARG A 122 6.10 -21.18 16.08
C ARG A 122 5.39 -21.43 14.75
N HIS A 123 4.25 -20.77 14.51
CA HIS A 123 3.54 -20.86 13.23
C HIS A 123 4.25 -20.14 12.08
N LEU A 124 5.25 -19.30 12.38
CA LEU A 124 5.96 -18.45 11.43
C LEU A 124 7.43 -18.85 11.24
N ASN A 125 7.85 -20.00 11.77
CA ASN A 125 9.27 -20.38 11.88
C ASN A 125 10.11 -19.34 12.66
N ASP A 126 9.49 -18.60 13.58
CA ASP A 126 10.19 -17.70 14.49
C ASP A 126 10.59 -18.46 15.76
N ASN A 127 11.85 -18.33 16.17
CA ASN A 127 12.37 -18.97 17.39
C ASN A 127 12.06 -18.19 18.68
N GLY A 128 11.52 -16.97 18.57
CA GLY A 128 11.14 -16.12 19.69
C GLY A 128 12.30 -15.56 20.52
N ALA A 129 13.53 -15.57 19.99
CA ALA A 129 14.69 -14.99 20.68
C ALA A 129 14.60 -13.46 20.80
N ASP A 130 14.18 -12.78 19.73
CA ASP A 130 14.14 -11.32 19.63
C ASP A 130 12.71 -10.81 19.40
N ARG A 131 11.81 -11.10 20.35
CA ARG A 131 10.40 -10.71 20.26
C ARG A 131 10.23 -9.20 20.39
N LEU A 132 9.54 -8.61 19.43
CA LEU A 132 9.05 -7.24 19.53
C LEU A 132 7.66 -7.21 20.18
N PRO A 133 7.32 -6.14 20.92
CA PRO A 133 6.02 -6.00 21.54
C PRO A 133 4.92 -5.95 20.48
N LEU A 134 3.77 -6.51 20.82
CA LEU A 134 2.53 -6.30 20.08
C LEU A 134 1.59 -5.44 20.91
N PHE A 135 0.82 -4.60 20.23
CA PHE A 135 -0.26 -3.84 20.82
C PHE A 135 -1.59 -4.45 20.40
N TYR A 136 -2.47 -4.74 21.36
CA TYR A 136 -3.80 -5.27 21.05
C TYR A 136 -4.88 -4.44 21.72
N ARG A 137 -6.01 -4.31 21.01
CA ARG A 137 -7.22 -3.65 21.47
C ARG A 137 -8.32 -4.71 21.53
N ALA A 138 -8.91 -4.94 22.71
CA ALA A 138 -9.93 -5.98 22.88
C ALA A 138 -11.17 -5.77 21.99
N THR A 139 -11.46 -4.51 21.65
CA THR A 139 -12.56 -4.07 20.77
C THR A 139 -12.35 -4.44 19.31
N LEU A 140 -11.12 -4.75 18.88
CA LEU A 140 -10.83 -5.10 17.50
C LEU A 140 -10.93 -6.61 17.26
N ASP A 141 -11.23 -6.96 16.01
CA ASP A 141 -11.27 -8.32 15.50
C ASP A 141 -9.94 -8.76 14.87
N ARG A 142 -8.94 -7.87 14.85
CA ARG A 142 -7.63 -8.10 14.23
C ARG A 142 -6.51 -7.69 15.17
N ILE A 143 -5.43 -8.46 15.14
CA ILE A 143 -4.14 -8.09 15.75
C ILE A 143 -3.12 -8.11 14.62
N VAL A 144 -2.34 -7.04 14.52
CA VAL A 144 -1.16 -6.97 13.65
C VAL A 144 0.06 -6.98 14.56
N PHE A 145 1.04 -7.80 14.25
CA PHE A 145 2.24 -7.97 15.06
C PHE A 145 3.46 -8.20 14.17
N THR A 146 4.63 -8.01 14.77
CA THR A 146 5.92 -8.22 14.12
C THR A 146 6.50 -9.58 14.49
N ALA A 147 7.04 -10.29 13.51
CA ALA A 147 7.77 -11.54 13.70
C ALA A 147 8.83 -11.72 12.60
N LYS A 148 9.73 -12.71 12.78
CA LYS A 148 10.70 -13.13 11.77
C LYS A 148 10.28 -14.47 11.18
N ASP A 149 10.36 -14.61 9.86
CA ASP A 149 10.38 -15.94 9.25
C ASP A 149 11.81 -16.32 8.90
N SER A 150 12.37 -17.23 9.69
CA SER A 150 13.74 -17.74 9.53
C SER A 150 14.05 -18.33 8.14
N THR A 151 13.03 -18.60 7.32
CA THR A 151 13.16 -19.17 5.97
C THR A 151 13.01 -18.14 4.84
N SER A 152 12.51 -16.95 5.13
CA SER A 152 12.14 -15.93 4.13
C SER A 152 13.32 -15.13 3.58
N GLY A 153 14.39 -14.99 4.36
CA GLY A 153 15.53 -14.11 4.05
C GLY A 153 15.23 -12.61 4.18
N SER A 154 14.01 -12.21 4.56
CA SER A 154 13.68 -10.84 4.98
C SER A 154 14.08 -10.60 6.44
N GLY A 155 14.07 -9.32 6.85
CA GLY A 155 14.20 -8.93 8.25
C GLY A 155 12.94 -9.26 9.05
N TYR A 156 12.49 -8.31 9.86
CA TYR A 156 11.19 -8.40 10.52
C TYR A 156 10.05 -8.12 9.54
N ASP A 157 9.00 -8.93 9.61
CA ASP A 157 7.78 -8.78 8.80
C ASP A 157 6.56 -8.52 9.68
N LEU A 158 5.54 -7.89 9.09
CA LEU A 158 4.22 -7.73 9.69
C LEU A 158 3.30 -8.89 9.31
N TYR A 159 2.66 -9.43 10.33
CA TYR A 159 1.66 -10.48 10.23
C TYR A 159 0.35 -10.03 10.87
N MET A 160 -0.75 -10.57 10.38
CA MET A 160 -2.09 -10.32 10.91
C MET A 160 -2.76 -11.62 11.29
N ILE A 161 -3.44 -11.62 12.43
CA ILE A 161 -4.40 -12.65 12.84
C ILE A 161 -5.78 -12.04 12.98
N GLN A 162 -6.81 -12.84 12.71
CA GLN A 162 -8.20 -12.43 12.83
C GLN A 162 -8.93 -13.28 13.86
N LYS A 163 -9.73 -12.64 14.69
CA LYS A 163 -10.58 -13.27 15.71
C LYS A 163 -11.65 -14.09 15.00
N LYS A 164 -11.74 -15.37 15.35
CA LYS A 164 -12.70 -16.33 14.81
C LYS A 164 -13.94 -16.42 15.68
N ASP A 165 -13.74 -16.51 16.99
CA ASP A 165 -14.83 -16.71 17.95
C ASP A 165 -14.41 -16.29 19.37
N ILE A 166 -15.37 -16.28 20.29
CA ILE A 166 -15.16 -16.22 21.74
C ILE A 166 -15.63 -17.54 22.32
N LEU A 167 -14.70 -18.30 22.91
CA LEU A 167 -14.97 -19.60 23.50
C LEU A 167 -15.85 -19.49 24.74
N ALA A 168 -16.50 -20.58 25.14
CA ALA A 168 -17.41 -20.63 26.29
C ALA A 168 -16.75 -20.23 27.63
N ASN A 169 -15.43 -20.34 27.74
CA ASN A 169 -14.64 -19.90 28.90
C ASN A 169 -14.24 -18.40 28.84
N GLY A 170 -14.73 -17.66 27.84
CA GLY A 170 -14.41 -16.25 27.61
C GLY A 170 -13.10 -16.00 26.84
N ALA A 171 -12.36 -17.04 26.46
CA ALA A 171 -11.12 -16.88 25.71
C ALA A 171 -11.38 -16.50 24.25
N SER A 172 -10.57 -15.60 23.69
CA SER A 172 -10.67 -15.25 22.27
C SER A 172 -9.94 -16.29 21.41
N LEU A 173 -10.64 -16.86 20.42
CA LEU A 173 -10.07 -17.76 19.43
C LEU A 173 -9.59 -16.94 18.22
N TRP A 174 -8.33 -17.09 17.86
CA TRP A 174 -7.68 -16.40 16.75
C TRP A 174 -7.25 -17.40 15.68
N GLY A 175 -7.47 -17.03 14.41
CA GLY A 175 -7.01 -17.81 13.27
C GLY A 175 -5.48 -17.78 13.11
N PRO A 176 -4.95 -18.55 12.14
CA PRO A 176 -3.52 -18.60 11.86
C PRO A 176 -2.98 -17.24 11.35
N PRO A 177 -1.71 -16.90 11.61
CA PRO A 177 -1.10 -15.66 11.16
C PRO A 177 -0.93 -15.63 9.64
N VAL A 178 -1.27 -14.49 9.03
CA VAL A 178 -1.13 -14.21 7.61
C VAL A 178 -0.10 -13.11 7.42
N ARG A 179 0.93 -13.36 6.61
CA ARG A 179 1.95 -12.36 6.26
C ARG A 179 1.30 -11.25 5.43
N LEU A 180 1.55 -9.98 5.78
CA LEU A 180 1.04 -8.86 4.99
C LEU A 180 1.72 -8.78 3.62
N GLY A 181 1.03 -8.18 2.65
CA GLY A 181 1.45 -8.12 1.25
C GLY A 181 2.69 -7.24 0.99
N PRO A 182 3.22 -7.25 -0.25
CA PRO A 182 4.45 -6.54 -0.63
C PRO A 182 4.33 -5.00 -0.62
N GLY A 183 3.11 -4.47 -0.48
CA GLY A 183 2.89 -3.03 -0.26
C GLY A 183 3.22 -2.57 1.16
N ILE A 184 3.48 -3.51 2.07
CA ILE A 184 3.89 -3.27 3.46
C ILE A 184 5.22 -3.96 3.72
N ASN A 185 5.30 -5.27 3.51
CA ASN A 185 6.47 -6.07 3.85
C ASN A 185 7.52 -6.00 2.73
N THR A 186 8.77 -5.77 3.12
CA THR A 186 9.92 -5.61 2.23
C THR A 186 11.02 -6.60 2.63
N PRO A 187 12.16 -6.65 1.91
CA PRO A 187 13.34 -7.36 2.40
C PRO A 187 13.95 -6.75 3.68
N GLY A 188 13.57 -5.52 4.04
CA GLY A 188 14.02 -4.83 5.25
C GLY A 188 13.28 -5.30 6.50
N ASN A 189 13.18 -4.41 7.49
CA ASN A 189 12.50 -4.60 8.75
C ASN A 189 11.25 -3.73 8.80
N GLU A 190 10.09 -4.36 8.93
CA GLU A 190 8.84 -3.71 9.31
C GLU A 190 8.48 -4.05 10.76
N ILE A 191 8.39 -3.02 11.61
CA ILE A 191 8.31 -3.19 13.06
C ILE A 191 7.30 -2.24 13.73
N TYR A 192 6.91 -2.59 14.96
CA TYR A 192 6.02 -1.81 15.82
C TYR A 192 4.67 -1.40 15.19
N PRO A 193 3.90 -2.37 14.63
CA PRO A 193 2.59 -2.09 14.06
C PRO A 193 1.58 -1.69 15.13
N VAL A 194 0.76 -0.70 14.82
CA VAL A 194 -0.34 -0.23 15.66
C VAL A 194 -1.57 0.05 14.81
N LEU A 195 -2.68 -0.60 15.17
CA LEU A 195 -3.98 -0.29 14.58
C LEU A 195 -4.61 0.91 15.28
N SER A 196 -5.21 1.80 14.48
CA SER A 196 -6.12 2.85 14.96
C SER A 196 -7.30 2.24 15.72
N SER A 197 -7.97 3.05 16.53
CA SER A 197 -9.11 2.64 17.35
C SER A 197 -10.27 2.05 16.54
N ASP A 198 -10.43 2.48 15.29
CA ASP A 198 -11.42 1.96 14.34
C ASP A 198 -10.93 0.75 13.52
N GLY A 199 -9.66 0.35 13.69
CA GLY A 199 -9.03 -0.74 12.96
C GLY A 199 -8.85 -0.52 11.45
N LYS A 200 -9.07 0.69 10.93
CA LYS A 200 -8.98 0.99 9.48
C LYS A 200 -7.63 1.54 9.05
N THR A 201 -6.81 1.97 10.00
CA THR A 201 -5.50 2.57 9.73
C THR A 201 -4.44 1.78 10.50
N LEU A 202 -3.39 1.37 9.80
CA LEU A 202 -2.22 0.71 10.35
C LEU A 202 -1.04 1.67 10.30
N TYR A 203 -0.47 1.97 11.45
CA TYR A 203 0.79 2.68 11.57
C TYR A 203 1.91 1.70 11.88
N PHE A 204 3.09 1.88 11.31
CA PHE A 204 4.25 1.04 11.57
C PHE A 204 5.54 1.76 11.21
N SER A 205 6.68 1.13 11.51
CA SER A 205 8.01 1.66 11.18
C SER A 205 8.71 0.74 10.19
N SER A 206 9.40 1.26 9.18
CA SER A 206 10.15 0.47 8.19
C SER A 206 11.50 1.10 7.83
N ASP A 207 12.51 0.26 7.60
CA ASP A 207 13.80 0.64 7.01
C ASP A 207 13.99 0.13 5.56
N GLY A 208 13.00 -0.58 5.01
CA GLY A 208 13.05 -1.13 3.65
C GLY A 208 12.14 -0.43 2.64
N LEU A 209 11.13 0.32 3.11
CA LEU A 209 10.28 1.16 2.26
C LEU A 209 10.97 2.48 1.84
N PRO A 210 10.49 3.19 0.80
CA PRO A 210 11.06 4.48 0.38
C PRO A 210 11.02 5.52 1.49
N GLY A 211 12.20 5.95 1.95
CA GLY A 211 12.36 6.86 3.08
C GLY A 211 13.66 7.66 3.05
N LEU A 212 13.99 8.27 4.18
CA LEU A 212 15.11 9.19 4.42
C LEU A 212 16.36 8.47 4.96
N GLY A 213 16.25 7.19 5.30
CA GLY A 213 17.24 6.38 6.01
C GLY A 213 16.84 6.15 7.47
N GLY A 214 17.47 5.15 8.11
CA GLY A 214 17.02 4.67 9.42
C GLY A 214 15.63 4.04 9.35
N MET A 215 14.98 3.89 10.51
CA MET A 215 13.56 3.55 10.59
C MET A 215 12.70 4.79 10.31
N ASN A 216 11.71 4.67 9.44
CA ASN A 216 10.76 5.74 9.14
C ASN A 216 9.33 5.31 9.44
N LEU A 217 8.46 6.28 9.71
CA LEU A 217 7.07 6.04 10.07
C LEU A 217 6.19 5.98 8.81
N TYR A 218 5.35 4.96 8.75
CA TYR A 218 4.43 4.71 7.64
C TYR A 218 3.00 4.54 8.12
N VAL A 219 2.06 4.82 7.22
CA VAL A 219 0.63 4.56 7.38
C VAL A 219 0.11 3.75 6.20
N SER A 220 -0.71 2.74 6.47
CA SER A 220 -1.47 2.02 5.46
C SER A 220 -2.94 1.98 5.85
N ARG A 221 -3.83 1.98 4.85
CA ARG A 221 -5.29 2.02 5.03
C ARG A 221 -5.91 0.70 4.60
N TRP A 222 -6.84 0.21 5.41
CA TRP A 222 -7.59 -1.01 5.13
C TRP A 222 -8.62 -0.78 4.03
N ASN A 223 -8.55 -1.58 2.97
CA ASN A 223 -9.56 -1.60 1.93
C ASN A 223 -10.63 -2.64 2.26
N THR A 224 -11.83 -2.20 2.61
CA THR A 224 -12.93 -3.09 2.98
C THR A 224 -13.48 -3.91 1.80
N GLN A 225 -13.25 -3.49 0.56
CA GLN A 225 -13.72 -4.20 -0.63
C GLN A 225 -12.80 -5.36 -0.99
N THR A 226 -11.48 -5.13 -0.96
CA THR A 226 -10.49 -6.17 -1.27
C THR A 226 -10.07 -6.98 -0.04
N GLN A 227 -10.39 -6.52 1.17
CA GLN A 227 -9.91 -7.09 2.44
C GLN A 227 -8.39 -7.14 2.51
N GLU A 228 -7.73 -6.11 2.00
CA GLU A 228 -6.29 -5.97 1.97
C GLU A 228 -5.86 -4.59 2.48
N TRP A 229 -4.62 -4.50 2.94
CA TRP A 229 -4.00 -3.21 3.24
C TRP A 229 -3.52 -2.54 1.95
N GLY A 230 -3.76 -1.24 1.83
CA GLY A 230 -3.23 -0.43 0.73
C GLY A 230 -1.70 -0.28 0.81
N LEU A 231 -1.13 0.39 -0.19
CA LEU A 231 0.29 0.75 -0.20
C LEU A 231 0.61 1.63 1.02
N ALA A 232 1.77 1.37 1.64
CA ALA A 232 2.25 2.15 2.76
C ALA A 232 2.74 3.54 2.30
N GLU A 233 2.29 4.57 2.98
CA GLU A 233 2.65 5.97 2.75
C GLU A 233 3.56 6.46 3.88
N ASN A 234 4.71 7.05 3.54
CA ASN A 234 5.62 7.64 4.53
C ASN A 234 4.96 8.89 5.14
N LEU A 235 5.01 9.05 6.47
CA LEU A 235 4.44 10.22 7.16
C LEU A 235 5.20 11.53 6.89
N GLY A 236 6.39 11.45 6.31
CA GLY A 236 7.19 12.59 5.86
C GLY A 236 7.81 13.40 7.00
N ILE A 237 8.53 14.47 6.65
CA ILE A 237 9.18 15.34 7.62
C ILE A 237 8.12 16.23 8.29
N PRO A 238 8.13 16.37 9.63
CA PRO A 238 9.23 16.02 10.54
C PRO A 238 9.06 14.70 11.30
N PHE A 239 8.01 13.93 11.03
CA PHE A 239 7.73 12.69 11.75
C PHE A 239 8.72 11.59 11.38
N SER A 240 9.02 11.45 10.09
CA SER A 240 10.15 10.67 9.58
C SER A 240 11.38 11.56 9.36
N SER A 241 12.55 11.02 9.63
CA SER A 241 13.85 11.68 9.59
C SER A 241 14.92 10.73 9.04
N THR A 242 16.17 11.17 8.98
CA THR A 242 17.31 10.32 8.61
C THR A 242 17.77 9.39 9.74
N HIS A 243 17.06 9.41 10.87
CA HIS A 243 17.33 8.68 12.10
C HIS A 243 16.26 7.58 12.30
N ASN A 244 16.25 6.90 13.44
CA ASN A 244 15.25 5.87 13.73
C ASN A 244 14.01 6.48 14.39
N ASP A 245 12.96 6.68 13.60
CA ASP A 245 11.63 7.08 14.05
C ASP A 245 10.71 5.87 14.12
N MET A 246 10.16 5.64 15.30
CA MET A 246 9.51 4.37 15.62
C MET A 246 8.23 4.57 16.42
N LEU A 247 7.30 3.64 16.22
CA LEU A 247 6.09 3.44 17.00
C LEU A 247 5.19 4.68 17.07
N TYR A 248 4.44 4.93 15.99
CA TYR A 248 3.42 5.97 15.96
C TYR A 248 2.11 5.47 16.59
N MET A 249 1.54 6.23 17.52
CA MET A 249 0.27 5.89 18.17
C MET A 249 -0.65 7.11 18.28
N LEU A 250 -1.78 7.05 17.58
CA LEU A 250 -2.85 8.05 17.69
C LEU A 250 -3.70 7.78 18.95
N SER A 251 -4.01 8.83 19.72
CA SER A 251 -4.94 8.76 20.83
C SER A 251 -6.36 8.46 20.34
N ASP A 252 -7.18 7.78 21.14
CA ASP A 252 -8.51 7.34 20.70
C ASP A 252 -9.49 8.48 20.45
N ASP A 253 -9.26 9.59 21.15
CA ASP A 253 -9.99 10.84 20.98
C ASP A 253 -9.43 11.72 19.85
N SER A 254 -8.39 11.25 19.15
CA SER A 254 -7.71 11.97 18.06
C SER A 254 -7.28 13.38 18.45
N ARG A 255 -6.92 13.63 19.71
CA ARG A 255 -6.38 14.93 20.16
C ARG A 255 -4.86 15.02 20.06
N TYR A 256 -4.17 13.90 20.22
CA TYR A 256 -2.71 13.84 20.15
C TYR A 256 -2.24 12.49 19.64
N PHE A 257 -0.97 12.41 19.29
CA PHE A 257 -0.30 11.16 19.04
C PHE A 257 1.07 11.14 19.71
N TYR A 258 1.61 9.94 19.84
CA TYR A 258 2.95 9.71 20.32
C TYR A 258 3.81 9.07 19.24
N PHE A 259 5.10 9.36 19.26
CA PHE A 259 6.11 8.56 18.57
C PHE A 259 7.46 8.74 19.25
N SER A 260 8.38 7.82 18.97
CA SER A 260 9.73 7.84 19.52
C SER A 260 10.77 8.04 18.44
N SER A 261 11.88 8.69 18.78
CA SER A 261 12.98 8.94 17.85
C SER A 261 14.34 8.95 18.57
N ASP A 262 15.39 8.50 17.90
CA ASP A 262 16.78 8.62 18.37
C ASP A 262 17.51 9.89 17.86
N ARG A 263 16.84 10.76 17.07
CA ARG A 263 17.44 11.95 16.44
C ARG A 263 18.22 12.89 17.38
N VAL A 264 17.77 13.00 18.64
CA VAL A 264 18.41 13.80 19.70
C VAL A 264 18.56 13.02 21.00
N ALA A 265 18.48 11.68 20.92
CA ALA A 265 18.52 10.83 22.09
C ALA A 265 19.97 10.59 22.57
N PRO A 266 20.20 10.53 23.88
CA PRO A 266 21.43 9.95 24.42
C PRO A 266 21.57 8.49 24.00
N LYS A 267 22.80 7.97 24.10
CA LYS A 267 23.07 6.55 23.85
C LYS A 267 22.16 5.64 24.68
N ASP A 268 21.73 4.52 24.09
CA ASP A 268 20.86 3.50 24.70
C ASP A 268 19.47 4.02 25.15
N SER A 269 19.04 5.17 24.62
CA SER A 269 17.77 5.83 24.93
C SER A 269 17.04 6.25 23.66
N LEU A 270 15.77 6.60 23.80
CA LEU A 270 14.95 7.27 22.79
C LEU A 270 14.33 8.52 23.38
N VAL A 271 13.91 9.45 22.54
CA VAL A 271 13.02 10.54 22.94
C VAL A 271 11.60 10.20 22.51
N LEU A 272 10.68 10.13 23.48
CA LEU A 272 9.26 10.02 23.24
C LEU A 272 8.66 11.40 23.13
N TYR A 273 7.96 11.66 22.03
CA TYR A 273 7.25 12.91 21.76
C TYR A 273 5.76 12.71 21.97
N LYS A 274 5.12 13.68 22.61
CA LYS A 274 3.67 13.87 22.61
C LYS A 274 3.36 15.06 21.70
N VAL A 275 2.55 14.85 20.68
CA VAL A 275 2.29 15.85 19.63
C VAL A 275 0.80 16.05 19.46
N GLU A 276 0.37 17.29 19.32
CA GLU A 276 -1.02 17.62 18.99
C GLU A 276 -1.38 17.03 17.62
N TYR A 277 -2.55 16.39 17.54
CA TYR A 277 -3.02 15.82 16.29
C TYR A 277 -3.84 16.85 15.52
N GLU A 278 -3.38 17.17 14.32
CA GLU A 278 -4.17 17.89 13.33
C GLU A 278 -4.59 16.90 12.24
N SER A 279 -5.89 16.76 11.99
CA SER A 279 -6.41 15.85 10.95
C SER A 279 -6.04 16.27 9.53
N ALA A 280 -5.72 17.55 9.35
CA ALA A 280 -5.50 18.19 8.06
C ALA A 280 -4.42 19.27 8.19
N PRO A 281 -3.18 18.89 8.56
CA PRO A 281 -2.13 19.85 8.86
C PRO A 281 -1.73 20.60 7.60
N VAL A 282 -1.50 21.90 7.75
CA VAL A 282 -1.01 22.75 6.66
C VAL A 282 0.43 22.37 6.36
N LYS A 283 0.70 22.07 5.08
CA LYS A 283 2.06 21.82 4.62
C LYS A 283 2.67 23.08 4.05
N ILE A 284 3.91 23.36 4.44
CA ILE A 284 4.70 24.50 3.98
C ILE A 284 5.92 24.02 3.23
N ARG A 285 6.37 24.78 2.24
CA ARG A 285 7.68 24.59 1.62
C ARG A 285 8.74 25.32 2.45
N PRO A 286 9.72 24.62 3.04
CA PRO A 286 10.83 25.28 3.72
C PRO A 286 11.59 26.21 2.78
N SER A 287 11.91 27.41 3.25
CA SER A 287 12.68 28.41 2.51
C SER A 287 14.17 28.06 2.41
N SER A 288 14.68 27.23 3.31
CA SER A 288 16.08 26.83 3.35
C SER A 288 16.28 25.47 4.03
N VAL A 289 17.45 24.85 3.81
CA VAL A 289 17.87 23.64 4.54
C VAL A 289 17.93 23.90 6.05
N ARG A 290 18.29 25.12 6.46
CA ARG A 290 18.33 25.49 7.88
C ARG A 290 16.94 25.41 8.52
N GLU A 291 15.94 25.99 7.87
CA GLU A 291 14.54 25.93 8.34
C GLU A 291 14.02 24.49 8.36
N LEU A 292 14.33 23.70 7.32
CA LEU A 292 13.99 22.27 7.29
C LEU A 292 14.56 21.51 8.49
N LYS A 293 15.84 21.77 8.84
CA LYS A 293 16.48 21.16 10.03
C LYS A 293 15.84 21.61 11.33
N GLU A 294 15.45 22.88 11.43
CA GLU A 294 14.76 23.40 12.62
C GLU A 294 13.41 22.71 12.81
N ILE A 295 12.59 22.62 11.75
CA ILE A 295 11.31 21.88 11.77
C ILE A 295 11.55 20.41 12.13
N ALA A 296 12.54 19.77 11.50
CA ALA A 296 12.90 18.39 11.77
C ALA A 296 13.46 18.15 13.19
N SER A 297 13.90 19.19 13.89
CA SER A 297 14.39 19.05 15.28
C SER A 297 13.28 18.93 16.32
N LEU A 298 12.02 19.18 15.93
CA LEU A 298 10.83 19.14 16.80
C LEU A 298 11.00 20.01 18.07
N PRO A 299 11.22 21.33 17.92
CA PRO A 299 11.44 22.21 19.06
C PRO A 299 10.21 22.31 19.97
N LEU A 300 10.43 22.49 21.27
CA LEU A 300 9.35 22.74 22.23
C LEU A 300 8.91 24.21 22.17
N ARG A 301 7.65 24.48 22.52
CA ARG A 301 7.13 25.85 22.66
C ARG A 301 7.94 26.61 23.72
N GLY A 302 8.65 27.67 23.32
CA GLY A 302 9.45 28.52 24.19
C GLY A 302 10.96 28.53 23.91
N ASP A 303 11.49 27.50 23.24
CA ASP A 303 12.92 27.44 22.85
C ASP A 303 13.30 28.55 21.85
N ASN A 304 12.32 29.13 21.13
CA ASN A 304 12.53 30.14 20.09
C ASN A 304 12.50 31.61 20.55
N THR A 305 12.49 31.91 21.86
CA THR A 305 12.49 33.32 22.34
C THR A 305 13.87 34.00 22.32
N ALA A 306 14.97 33.29 22.05
CA ALA A 306 16.32 33.86 22.07
C ALA A 306 17.02 33.97 20.69
N SER A 307 16.48 33.37 19.63
CA SER A 307 17.22 33.20 18.36
C SER A 307 16.68 34.01 17.18
N VAL A 308 15.45 34.55 17.28
CA VAL A 308 14.76 35.18 16.14
C VAL A 308 15.05 36.69 16.03
N SER A 309 15.63 37.33 17.04
CA SER A 309 15.74 38.81 17.07
C SER A 309 17.06 39.40 16.58
N ASN A 310 18.04 38.63 16.08
CA ASN A 310 19.34 39.20 15.69
C ASN A 310 20.07 38.43 14.57
N LEU A 311 19.44 38.19 13.41
CA LEU A 311 20.22 37.82 12.22
C LEU A 311 19.63 38.49 10.97
N GLN A 312 20.41 39.37 10.36
CA GLN A 312 20.13 39.92 9.03
C GLN A 312 20.06 38.78 7.99
N PRO A 313 19.04 38.78 7.12
CA PRO A 313 18.88 37.76 6.10
C PRO A 313 19.85 38.00 4.95
N THR A 314 20.78 37.07 4.76
CA THR A 314 21.44 36.87 3.46
C THR A 314 21.04 35.51 2.92
N ASP A 315 19.78 35.39 2.52
CA ASP A 315 19.36 34.65 1.33
C ASP A 315 17.90 35.02 1.02
N THR A 316 17.62 35.28 -0.24
CA THR A 316 16.40 35.96 -0.70
C THR A 316 15.19 35.03 -0.72
N GLY A 317 14.37 35.10 0.33
CA GLY A 317 12.97 34.66 0.36
C GLY A 317 12.29 35.19 1.62
N PRO A 318 11.13 35.87 1.53
CA PRO A 318 10.47 36.40 2.73
C PRO A 318 9.94 35.25 3.58
N ALA A 319 10.35 35.20 4.85
CA ALA A 319 9.71 34.34 5.85
C ALA A 319 8.22 34.68 5.94
N ILE A 320 7.36 33.67 5.89
CA ILE A 320 5.90 33.83 5.95
C ILE A 320 5.52 34.26 7.37
N PRO A 321 4.92 35.45 7.59
CA PRO A 321 4.57 35.92 8.93
C PRO A 321 3.54 35.00 9.63
N ASP A 322 3.61 34.87 10.95
CA ASP A 322 2.66 34.07 11.77
C ASP A 322 1.18 34.44 11.53
N SER A 323 0.90 35.71 11.21
CA SER A 323 -0.45 36.16 10.85
C SER A 323 -0.96 35.56 9.54
N VAL A 324 -0.05 35.23 8.62
CA VAL A 324 -0.37 34.53 7.36
C VAL A 324 -0.64 33.07 7.67
N LEU A 325 0.16 32.40 8.50
CA LEU A 325 -0.10 31.01 8.93
C LEU A 325 -1.45 30.86 9.66
N GLN A 326 -1.83 31.81 10.51
CA GLN A 326 -3.13 31.82 11.19
C GLN A 326 -4.28 31.99 10.19
N LYS A 327 -4.19 32.97 9.28
CA LYS A 327 -5.17 33.14 8.19
C LYS A 327 -5.22 31.91 7.28
N THR A 328 -4.08 31.32 6.95
CA THR A 328 -3.96 30.10 6.14
C THR A 328 -4.65 28.92 6.83
N ARG A 329 -4.54 28.76 8.15
CA ARG A 329 -5.30 27.76 8.93
C ARG A 329 -6.81 28.01 8.87
N GLU A 330 -7.25 29.26 8.98
CA GLU A 330 -8.67 29.66 8.83
C GLU A 330 -9.20 29.38 7.40
N TYR A 331 -8.44 29.75 6.37
CA TYR A 331 -8.76 29.47 4.97
C TYR A 331 -8.71 27.97 4.63
N THR A 332 -7.93 27.18 5.37
CA THR A 332 -7.81 25.72 5.19
C THR A 332 -9.08 24.99 5.63
N ALA A 333 -9.72 25.41 6.73
CA ALA A 333 -11.00 24.84 7.15
C ALA A 333 -12.11 25.15 6.14
N HIS A 334 -12.18 26.40 5.67
CA HIS A 334 -13.11 26.83 4.62
C HIS A 334 -12.84 26.12 3.28
N TYR A 335 -11.58 25.91 2.92
CA TYR A 335 -11.18 25.15 1.73
C TYR A 335 -11.65 23.69 1.78
N ALA A 336 -11.43 23.00 2.92
CA ALA A 336 -11.86 21.61 3.09
C ALA A 336 -13.39 21.45 3.01
N GLU A 337 -14.14 22.40 3.57
CA GLU A 337 -15.60 22.47 3.43
C GLU A 337 -16.03 22.67 1.97
N LEU A 338 -15.34 23.55 1.24
CA LEU A 338 -15.58 23.77 -0.18
C LEU A 338 -15.31 22.51 -1.02
N THR A 339 -14.19 21.81 -0.78
CA THR A 339 -13.87 20.57 -1.52
C THR A 339 -14.89 19.47 -1.24
N ARG A 340 -15.38 19.35 0.00
CA ARG A 340 -16.50 18.45 0.35
C ARG A 340 -17.78 18.84 -0.38
N THR A 341 -18.08 20.14 -0.42
CA THR A 341 -19.24 20.70 -1.12
C THR A 341 -19.17 20.41 -2.62
N VAL A 342 -18.01 20.62 -3.25
CA VAL A 342 -17.76 20.27 -4.67
C VAL A 342 -17.99 18.77 -4.92
N ARG A 343 -17.49 17.89 -4.04
CA ARG A 343 -17.70 16.44 -4.16
C ARG A 343 -19.17 16.05 -4.01
N ASN A 344 -19.86 16.60 -3.03
CA ASN A 344 -21.29 16.35 -2.80
C ASN A 344 -22.13 16.84 -3.99
N LEU A 345 -21.92 18.09 -4.43
CA LEU A 345 -22.60 18.65 -5.59
C LEU A 345 -22.34 17.82 -6.86
N LYS A 346 -21.12 17.34 -7.09
CA LYS A 346 -20.79 16.44 -8.22
C LYS A 346 -21.60 15.14 -8.16
N ASN A 347 -21.75 14.54 -6.97
CA ASN A 347 -22.54 13.33 -6.81
C ASN A 347 -24.03 13.59 -7.06
N ARG A 348 -24.58 14.68 -6.51
CA ARG A 348 -25.99 15.08 -6.72
C ARG A 348 -26.27 15.37 -8.19
N VAL A 349 -25.39 16.09 -8.88
CA VAL A 349 -25.49 16.32 -10.34
C VAL A 349 -25.60 14.97 -11.07
N LYS A 350 -24.72 14.02 -10.78
CA LYS A 350 -24.74 12.69 -11.41
C LYS A 350 -26.02 11.90 -11.10
N GLU A 351 -26.56 12.03 -9.89
CA GLU A 351 -27.82 11.38 -9.50
C GLU A 351 -29.01 11.93 -10.31
N HIS A 352 -29.15 13.26 -10.38
CA HIS A 352 -30.20 13.91 -11.16
C HIS A 352 -30.06 13.67 -12.68
N GLU A 353 -28.82 13.56 -13.20
CA GLU A 353 -28.58 13.16 -14.60
C GLU A 353 -29.13 11.74 -14.89
N ASN A 354 -28.92 10.79 -13.98
CA ASN A 354 -29.44 9.42 -14.12
C ASN A 354 -30.98 9.38 -14.02
N VAL A 355 -31.56 10.17 -13.13
CA VAL A 355 -33.02 10.33 -13.00
C VAL A 355 -33.59 10.89 -14.30
N LEU A 356 -33.01 11.95 -14.84
CA LEU A 356 -33.43 12.55 -16.11
C LEU A 356 -33.33 11.58 -17.29
N ASP A 357 -32.25 10.82 -17.39
CA ASP A 357 -32.11 9.80 -18.44
C ASP A 357 -33.21 8.71 -18.34
N SER A 358 -33.53 8.29 -17.10
CA SER A 358 -34.61 7.33 -16.83
C SER A 358 -36.00 7.90 -17.17
N LEU A 359 -36.27 9.15 -16.78
CA LEU A 359 -37.52 9.85 -17.09
C LEU A 359 -37.70 10.06 -18.59
N ARG A 360 -36.63 10.45 -19.31
CA ARG A 360 -36.65 10.63 -20.77
C ARG A 360 -36.88 9.32 -21.52
N LYS A 361 -36.27 8.22 -21.08
CA LYS A 361 -36.53 6.87 -21.61
C LYS A 361 -37.99 6.47 -21.42
N ARG A 362 -38.54 6.72 -20.24
CA ARG A 362 -39.95 6.44 -19.92
C ARG A 362 -40.91 7.33 -20.71
N TYR A 363 -40.56 8.59 -20.92
CA TYR A 363 -41.32 9.52 -21.76
C TYR A 363 -41.40 9.03 -23.22
N GLY A 364 -40.30 8.49 -23.73
CA GLY A 364 -40.23 7.89 -25.07
C GLY A 364 -41.10 6.63 -25.24
N SER A 365 -41.33 5.85 -24.18
CA SER A 365 -42.09 4.59 -24.24
C SER A 365 -43.59 4.72 -23.96
N LEU A 366 -44.06 5.87 -23.44
CA LEU A 366 -45.48 6.11 -23.17
C LEU A 366 -46.27 6.42 -24.43
N SER A 367 -47.49 5.89 -24.54
CA SER A 367 -48.44 6.12 -25.64
C SER A 367 -49.62 7.01 -25.25
N ILE A 368 -49.85 7.26 -23.95
CA ILE A 368 -50.96 8.07 -23.42
C ILE A 368 -50.51 9.54 -23.26
N GLU A 369 -51.26 10.47 -23.86
CA GLU A 369 -50.94 11.90 -23.92
C GLU A 369 -50.92 12.58 -22.53
N GLU A 370 -51.88 12.25 -21.66
CA GLU A 370 -51.97 12.82 -20.30
C GLU A 370 -50.79 12.39 -19.42
N GLU A 371 -50.38 11.12 -19.50
CA GLU A 371 -49.22 10.59 -18.77
C GLU A 371 -47.91 11.19 -19.27
N ARG A 372 -47.80 11.45 -20.59
CA ARG A 372 -46.68 12.19 -21.17
C ARG A 372 -46.63 13.62 -20.66
N ALA A 373 -47.75 14.33 -20.60
CA ALA A 373 -47.78 15.71 -20.13
C ALA A 373 -47.35 15.84 -18.66
N LEU A 374 -47.78 14.91 -17.79
CA LEU A 374 -47.34 14.86 -16.39
C LEU A 374 -45.84 14.59 -16.29
N LEU A 375 -45.33 13.61 -17.03
CA LEU A 375 -43.91 13.25 -17.03
C LEU A 375 -43.03 14.36 -17.63
N ALA A 376 -43.53 15.11 -18.62
CA ALA A 376 -42.84 16.26 -19.19
C ALA A 376 -42.65 17.39 -18.15
N ASN A 377 -43.63 17.61 -17.27
CA ASN A 377 -43.49 18.58 -16.18
C ASN A 377 -42.46 18.12 -15.15
N THR A 378 -42.46 16.83 -14.78
CA THR A 378 -41.42 16.27 -13.90
C THR A 378 -40.02 16.37 -14.52
N ILE A 379 -39.88 16.13 -15.83
CA ILE A 379 -38.61 16.31 -16.54
C ILE A 379 -38.15 17.77 -16.45
N ARG A 380 -39.04 18.74 -16.67
CA ARG A 380 -38.70 20.17 -16.56
C ARG A 380 -38.28 20.58 -15.16
N GLU A 381 -38.96 20.06 -14.14
CA GLU A 381 -38.61 20.31 -12.72
C GLU A 381 -37.22 19.74 -12.41
N GLU A 382 -36.93 18.50 -12.83
CA GLU A 382 -35.62 17.87 -12.66
C GLU A 382 -34.51 18.56 -13.47
N GLU A 383 -34.81 19.05 -14.68
CA GLU A 383 -33.90 19.86 -15.49
C GLU A 383 -33.56 21.19 -14.80
N PHE A 384 -34.55 21.83 -14.17
CA PHE A 384 -34.34 23.05 -13.41
C PHE A 384 -33.43 22.82 -12.19
N VAL A 385 -33.68 21.77 -11.41
CA VAL A 385 -32.83 21.37 -10.27
C VAL A 385 -31.41 21.06 -10.74
N LEU A 386 -31.24 20.36 -11.87
CA LEU A 386 -29.93 20.04 -12.43
C LEU A 386 -29.16 21.32 -12.79
N ILE A 387 -29.82 22.33 -13.38
CA ILE A 387 -29.21 23.61 -13.72
C ILE A 387 -28.71 24.33 -12.46
N GLU A 388 -29.53 24.39 -11.40
CA GLU A 388 -29.13 25.00 -10.12
C GLU A 388 -27.96 24.28 -9.46
N LEU A 389 -27.96 22.94 -9.47
CA LEU A 389 -26.87 22.13 -8.95
C LEU A 389 -25.57 22.34 -9.75
N GLN A 390 -25.66 22.39 -11.08
CA GLN A 390 -24.51 22.68 -11.94
C GLN A 390 -23.97 24.09 -11.72
N GLN A 391 -24.84 25.08 -11.49
CA GLN A 391 -24.42 26.44 -11.15
C GLN A 391 -23.72 26.50 -9.80
N SER A 392 -24.32 25.90 -8.77
CA SER A 392 -23.71 25.79 -7.43
C SER A 392 -22.35 25.08 -7.49
N LEU A 393 -22.22 24.05 -8.33
CA LEU A 393 -20.96 23.33 -8.54
C LEU A 393 -19.90 24.22 -9.20
N ARG A 394 -20.30 25.05 -10.18
CA ARG A 394 -19.40 26.01 -10.83
C ARG A 394 -18.91 27.07 -9.84
N ASP A 395 -19.81 27.61 -9.02
CA ASP A 395 -19.48 28.65 -8.04
C ASP A 395 -18.58 28.12 -6.92
N ALA A 396 -18.86 26.90 -6.44
CA ALA A 396 -18.01 26.20 -5.48
C ALA A 396 -16.61 25.95 -6.07
N ARG A 397 -16.51 25.44 -7.31
CA ARG A 397 -15.21 25.23 -7.99
C ARG A 397 -14.42 26.52 -8.16
N LYS A 398 -15.08 27.60 -8.56
CA LYS A 398 -14.43 28.92 -8.72
C LYS A 398 -13.86 29.42 -7.40
N SER A 399 -14.60 29.23 -6.31
CA SER A 399 -14.16 29.62 -4.98
C SER A 399 -13.03 28.71 -4.48
N THR A 400 -13.04 27.42 -4.83
CA THR A 400 -11.94 26.47 -4.53
C THR A 400 -10.68 26.90 -5.27
N GLN A 401 -10.78 27.18 -6.56
CA GLN A 401 -9.67 27.62 -7.41
C GLN A 401 -9.02 28.90 -6.89
N ALA A 402 -9.82 29.90 -6.49
CA ALA A 402 -9.28 31.15 -5.95
C ALA A 402 -8.44 30.94 -4.67
N ILE A 403 -8.83 29.96 -3.85
CA ILE A 403 -8.10 29.58 -2.65
C ILE A 403 -6.84 28.76 -3.01
N GLU A 404 -6.91 27.86 -4.00
CA GLU A 404 -5.74 27.13 -4.52
C GLU A 404 -4.69 28.08 -5.10
N ASP A 405 -5.10 29.05 -5.90
CA ASP A 405 -4.20 30.06 -6.50
C ASP A 405 -3.51 30.91 -5.42
N MET A 406 -4.25 31.25 -4.35
CA MET A 406 -3.69 31.91 -3.16
C MET A 406 -2.67 31.01 -2.45
N PHE A 407 -2.95 29.72 -2.27
CA PHE A 407 -2.02 28.80 -1.62
C PHE A 407 -0.74 28.58 -2.45
N LEU A 408 -0.88 28.43 -3.77
CA LEU A 408 0.25 28.32 -4.69
C LEU A 408 1.16 29.55 -4.65
N SER A 409 0.58 30.76 -4.63
CA SER A 409 1.36 32.00 -4.56
C SER A 409 2.16 32.17 -3.26
N HIS A 410 1.78 31.47 -2.19
CA HIS A 410 2.45 31.51 -0.88
C HIS A 410 3.23 30.24 -0.56
N GLY A 411 3.34 29.27 -1.48
CA GLY A 411 4.06 28.01 -1.25
C GLY A 411 3.43 27.10 -0.19
N VAL A 412 2.13 27.26 0.04
CA VAL A 412 1.34 26.43 0.95
C VAL A 412 0.64 25.34 0.15
N LEU A 413 0.63 24.11 0.66
CA LEU A 413 -0.27 23.08 0.15
C LEU A 413 -1.43 22.91 1.12
N PRO A 414 -2.69 23.13 0.66
CA PRO A 414 -3.83 22.81 1.48
C PRO A 414 -3.96 21.29 1.68
N PRO A 415 -4.58 20.86 2.77
CA PRO A 415 -4.86 19.47 3.00
C PRO A 415 -5.78 18.90 1.91
N ILE A 416 -5.43 17.72 1.42
CA ILE A 416 -6.32 16.91 0.60
C ILE A 416 -7.24 16.18 1.57
N ALA A 417 -8.51 16.59 1.67
CA ALA A 417 -9.44 16.06 2.66
C ALA A 417 -9.63 14.52 2.51
N PRO A 418 -9.35 13.71 3.54
CA PRO A 418 -9.92 12.38 3.63
C PRO A 418 -11.39 12.46 4.06
N ALA A 419 -12.17 11.45 3.67
CA ALA A 419 -13.55 11.29 4.12
C ALA A 419 -13.57 10.95 5.61
N ALA A 420 -14.34 11.72 6.38
CA ALA A 420 -14.78 11.50 7.76
C ALA A 420 -13.71 11.53 8.88
N SER A 421 -13.61 12.68 9.55
CA SER A 421 -13.95 12.83 10.97
C SER A 421 -13.99 14.33 11.27
N GLU A 422 -15.10 14.82 11.80
CA GLU A 422 -15.18 16.15 12.39
C GLU A 422 -14.62 16.03 13.81
N SER A 423 -13.42 16.57 14.02
CA SER A 423 -12.92 16.78 15.38
C SER A 423 -13.34 18.17 15.85
N PRO A 424 -13.80 18.33 17.10
CA PRO A 424 -14.15 19.63 17.64
C PRO A 424 -12.91 20.51 17.78
N VAL A 425 -13.05 21.78 17.39
CA VAL A 425 -12.07 22.83 17.63
C VAL A 425 -11.85 22.97 19.14
N ALA A 426 -10.65 22.68 19.62
CA ALA A 426 -10.28 22.90 21.01
C ALA A 426 -10.37 24.41 21.32
N THR A 427 -11.22 24.79 22.27
CA THR A 427 -11.24 26.14 22.82
C THR A 427 -9.98 26.41 23.63
N ALA A 428 -9.46 27.63 23.52
CA ALA A 428 -8.17 28.12 24.02
C ALA A 428 -7.99 28.15 25.56
N ALA A 429 -8.57 27.22 26.32
CA ALA A 429 -8.63 27.29 27.79
C ALA A 429 -7.67 26.36 28.56
N ASP A 430 -6.97 25.41 27.92
CA ASP A 430 -6.06 24.48 28.62
C ASP A 430 -4.57 24.83 28.41
N GLN A 431 -4.22 26.11 28.56
CA GLN A 431 -2.82 26.57 28.56
C GLN A 431 -2.28 26.62 29.99
N GLU A 432 -2.01 25.47 30.58
CA GLU A 432 -1.04 25.35 31.67
C GLU A 432 0.15 24.51 31.19
N HIS A 433 1.35 25.05 31.39
CA HIS A 433 2.62 24.33 31.31
C HIS A 433 2.64 23.22 32.38
N MET A 434 1.88 22.15 32.18
CA MET A 434 2.09 20.90 32.88
C MET A 434 3.25 20.22 32.18
N SER A 435 4.39 20.10 32.86
CA SER A 435 5.44 19.20 32.46
C SER A 435 4.85 17.80 32.29
N TRP A 436 4.65 17.39 31.05
CA TRP A 436 4.14 16.07 30.73
C TRP A 436 5.22 15.03 31.07
N TYR A 437 4.86 14.04 31.87
CA TYR A 437 5.73 12.90 32.20
C TYR A 437 5.05 11.61 31.78
N PRO A 438 5.67 10.78 30.92
CA PRO A 438 5.11 9.49 30.56
C PRO A 438 5.14 8.53 31.76
N VAL A 439 4.09 7.72 31.89
CA VAL A 439 4.00 6.68 32.91
C VAL A 439 4.28 5.33 32.28
N LYS A 440 5.18 4.55 32.90
CA LYS A 440 5.49 3.20 32.46
C LYS A 440 4.32 2.25 32.75
N GLN A 441 3.82 1.58 31.72
CA GLN A 441 2.77 0.58 31.80
C GLN A 441 3.30 -0.83 32.06
N ALA A 442 2.40 -1.73 32.47
CA ALA A 442 2.67 -3.16 32.60
C ALA A 442 2.31 -3.91 31.31
N LEU A 443 3.01 -5.03 31.08
CA LEU A 443 2.63 -5.98 30.04
C LEU A 443 1.37 -6.76 30.46
N ALA A 444 0.43 -6.91 29.54
CA ALA A 444 -0.69 -7.82 29.66
C ALA A 444 -0.30 -9.25 29.28
N SER A 445 -0.95 -10.23 29.93
CA SER A 445 -0.87 -11.64 29.54
C SER A 445 -1.87 -11.95 28.42
N LEU A 446 -1.47 -12.81 27.50
CA LEU A 446 -2.33 -13.34 26.42
C LEU A 446 -2.80 -14.77 26.72
N GLU A 447 -2.73 -15.25 27.97
CA GLU A 447 -3.20 -16.59 28.35
C GLU A 447 -4.69 -16.85 28.04
N ALA A 448 -5.52 -15.80 28.02
CA ALA A 448 -6.93 -15.90 27.62
C ALA A 448 -7.15 -15.86 26.08
N HIS A 449 -6.10 -16.15 25.29
CA HIS A 449 -6.14 -16.16 23.83
C HIS A 449 -5.69 -17.54 23.32
N VAL A 450 -6.45 -18.09 22.38
CA VAL A 450 -6.14 -19.36 21.72
C VAL A 450 -5.81 -19.08 20.26
N PHE A 451 -4.68 -19.59 19.77
CA PHE A 451 -4.22 -19.37 18.39
C PHE A 451 -4.29 -20.69 17.60
N GLU A 452 -5.02 -20.70 16.50
CA GLU A 452 -5.12 -21.87 15.62
C GLU A 452 -3.83 -22.11 14.84
N THR A 453 -3.48 -23.39 14.69
CA THR A 453 -2.37 -23.81 13.83
C THR A 453 -2.71 -23.63 12.36
N PRO A 454 -1.79 -23.13 11.52
CA PRO A 454 -1.96 -23.17 10.07
C PRO A 454 -2.23 -24.60 9.62
N VAL A 455 -3.33 -24.82 8.89
CA VAL A 455 -3.57 -26.11 8.24
C VAL A 455 -2.51 -26.24 7.14
N PRO A 456 -1.69 -27.30 7.12
CA PRO A 456 -0.65 -27.44 6.10
C PRO A 456 -1.31 -27.43 4.72
N PRO A 457 -0.76 -26.68 3.74
CA PRO A 457 -1.29 -26.67 2.40
C PRO A 457 -1.26 -28.11 1.87
N VAL A 458 -2.42 -28.61 1.44
CA VAL A 458 -2.51 -29.90 0.76
C VAL A 458 -1.62 -29.80 -0.48
N PRO A 459 -0.64 -30.72 -0.70
CA PRO A 459 0.24 -30.66 -1.85
C PRO A 459 -0.58 -30.59 -3.14
N PRO A 460 -0.13 -29.84 -4.17
CA PRO A 460 -0.91 -29.63 -5.39
C PRO A 460 -1.27 -30.98 -6.00
N VAL A 461 -2.56 -31.30 -5.98
CA VAL A 461 -3.06 -32.57 -6.48
C VAL A 461 -2.99 -32.53 -8.01
N ASN A 462 -2.32 -33.50 -8.63
CA ASN A 462 -2.28 -33.59 -10.09
C ASN A 462 -3.69 -33.95 -10.63
N LEU A 463 -4.35 -32.96 -11.22
CA LEU A 463 -5.71 -33.08 -11.76
C LEU A 463 -5.77 -33.58 -13.22
N GLU A 464 -4.62 -33.84 -13.87
CA GLU A 464 -4.59 -34.27 -15.26
C GLU A 464 -5.10 -35.71 -15.40
N PHE A 465 -6.00 -35.90 -16.38
CA PHE A 465 -6.54 -37.23 -16.68
C PHE A 465 -5.46 -38.16 -17.22
N ARG A 466 -5.28 -39.31 -16.58
CA ARG A 466 -4.27 -40.31 -16.91
C ARG A 466 -4.71 -41.70 -16.48
N ILE A 467 -4.00 -42.70 -17.00
CA ILE A 467 -4.15 -44.09 -16.58
C ILE A 467 -2.90 -44.46 -15.79
N GLU A 468 -3.10 -44.80 -14.53
CA GLU A 468 -2.08 -45.26 -13.60
C GLU A 468 -2.23 -46.76 -13.31
N LYS A 469 -1.26 -47.31 -12.57
CA LYS A 469 -1.34 -48.68 -12.05
C LYS A 469 -2.49 -48.85 -11.05
N GLU A 470 -2.73 -47.83 -10.23
CA GLU A 470 -3.84 -47.74 -9.29
C GLU A 470 -4.48 -46.35 -9.39
N SER A 471 -5.80 -46.27 -9.20
CA SER A 471 -6.52 -45.00 -9.29
C SER A 471 -6.27 -44.10 -8.08
N VAL A 472 -6.00 -42.83 -8.34
CA VAL A 472 -5.80 -41.81 -7.30
C VAL A 472 -7.12 -41.08 -7.04
N MET A 473 -7.59 -41.14 -5.79
CA MET A 473 -8.79 -40.43 -5.34
C MET A 473 -8.47 -39.01 -4.92
N VAL A 474 -9.34 -38.05 -5.28
CA VAL A 474 -9.17 -36.62 -4.99
C VAL A 474 -10.45 -36.05 -4.38
N PRO A 475 -10.36 -35.18 -3.34
CA PRO A 475 -11.52 -34.48 -2.80
C PRO A 475 -12.25 -33.64 -3.83
N TRP A 476 -13.57 -33.51 -3.68
CA TRP A 476 -14.43 -32.72 -4.60
C TRP A 476 -14.19 -31.20 -4.53
N GLU A 477 -13.48 -30.72 -3.51
CA GLU A 477 -13.38 -29.30 -3.11
C GLU A 477 -12.51 -28.41 -4.02
N ASN A 478 -12.01 -28.93 -5.16
CA ASN A 478 -11.14 -28.23 -6.12
C ASN A 478 -11.84 -27.97 -7.47
N GLU A 479 -12.96 -27.24 -7.48
CA GLU A 479 -13.69 -26.94 -8.71
C GLU A 479 -13.20 -25.65 -9.39
N PRO A 480 -12.92 -25.67 -10.71
CA PRO A 480 -12.52 -24.47 -11.43
C PRO A 480 -13.72 -23.53 -11.61
N PRO A 481 -13.53 -22.20 -11.50
CA PRO A 481 -14.56 -21.25 -11.88
C PRO A 481 -14.83 -21.36 -13.40
N GLY A 482 -16.11 -21.31 -13.80
CA GLY A 482 -16.50 -21.32 -15.22
C GLY A 482 -17.01 -22.68 -15.74
N LEU A 483 -16.90 -22.88 -17.06
CA LEU A 483 -17.31 -24.10 -17.76
C LEU A 483 -16.21 -25.17 -17.68
N TYR A 484 -16.59 -26.37 -17.22
CA TYR A 484 -15.73 -27.55 -17.30
C TYR A 484 -16.56 -28.80 -17.53
N TYR A 485 -15.87 -29.85 -17.99
CA TYR A 485 -16.43 -31.16 -18.23
C TYR A 485 -15.72 -32.19 -17.36
N ARG A 486 -16.45 -33.24 -16.98
CA ARG A 486 -15.92 -34.44 -16.31
C ARG A 486 -16.50 -35.68 -16.95
N ILE A 487 -15.90 -36.84 -16.65
CA ILE A 487 -16.44 -38.12 -17.07
C ILE A 487 -17.11 -38.76 -15.86
N GLN A 488 -18.43 -38.88 -15.87
CA GLN A 488 -19.12 -39.72 -14.88
C GLN A 488 -18.83 -41.19 -15.23
N LEU A 489 -18.20 -41.91 -14.31
CA LEU A 489 -17.81 -43.31 -14.49
C LEU A 489 -19.01 -44.24 -14.27
N PHE A 490 -19.61 -44.16 -13.08
CA PHE A 490 -20.76 -44.95 -12.66
C PHE A 490 -21.34 -44.42 -11.33
N THR A 491 -22.54 -44.90 -11.00
CA THR A 491 -23.24 -44.60 -9.74
C THR A 491 -23.55 -45.90 -9.01
N VAL A 492 -23.21 -46.00 -7.73
CA VAL A 492 -23.35 -47.23 -6.92
C VAL A 492 -23.92 -46.93 -5.54
N SER A 493 -24.66 -47.88 -4.96
CA SER A 493 -25.27 -47.74 -3.62
C SER A 493 -24.29 -48.02 -2.47
N ARG A 494 -23.13 -48.60 -2.76
CA ARG A 494 -22.03 -48.87 -1.82
C ARG A 494 -20.74 -48.36 -2.44
N LYS A 495 -19.77 -47.95 -1.62
CA LYS A 495 -18.47 -47.44 -2.10
C LYS A 495 -17.79 -48.48 -3.00
N ALA A 496 -17.30 -48.02 -4.14
CA ALA A 496 -16.55 -48.86 -5.07
C ALA A 496 -15.10 -49.04 -4.56
N PRO A 497 -14.55 -50.26 -4.56
CA PRO A 497 -13.12 -50.46 -4.31
C PRO A 497 -12.29 -49.84 -5.43
N VAL A 498 -11.06 -49.40 -5.12
CA VAL A 498 -10.14 -48.73 -6.06
C VAL A 498 -9.88 -49.56 -7.32
N SER A 499 -9.89 -50.91 -7.22
CA SER A 499 -9.73 -51.82 -8.36
C SER A 499 -10.83 -51.71 -9.43
N GLN A 500 -12.02 -51.20 -9.07
CA GLN A 500 -13.12 -50.94 -10.02
C GLN A 500 -12.95 -49.65 -10.81
N LEU A 501 -12.03 -48.76 -10.39
CA LEU A 501 -11.73 -47.50 -11.07
C LEU A 501 -10.73 -47.67 -12.24
N LYS A 502 -10.19 -48.88 -12.41
CA LYS A 502 -9.41 -49.31 -13.58
C LYS A 502 -8.19 -48.42 -13.89
N GLY A 503 -7.55 -47.91 -12.85
CA GLY A 503 -6.35 -47.07 -12.98
C GLY A 503 -6.64 -45.66 -13.50
N ILE A 504 -7.91 -45.29 -13.72
CA ILE A 504 -8.28 -43.94 -14.12
C ILE A 504 -7.96 -42.99 -12.97
N SER A 505 -7.28 -41.88 -13.27
CA SER A 505 -6.86 -40.87 -12.31
C SER A 505 -6.93 -39.47 -12.93
N PRO A 506 -7.24 -38.42 -12.14
CA PRO A 506 -7.82 -38.48 -10.80
C PRO A 506 -9.29 -38.94 -10.83
N VAL A 507 -9.77 -39.51 -9.72
CA VAL A 507 -11.18 -39.86 -9.50
C VAL A 507 -11.75 -39.07 -8.32
N PHE A 508 -12.94 -38.53 -8.51
CA PHE A 508 -13.69 -37.80 -7.49
C PHE A 508 -14.91 -38.61 -7.06
N GLU A 509 -15.08 -38.78 -5.75
CA GLU A 509 -16.25 -39.44 -5.14
C GLU A 509 -17.21 -38.39 -4.58
N VAL A 510 -18.47 -38.42 -5.03
CA VAL A 510 -19.53 -37.55 -4.50
C VAL A 510 -20.64 -38.42 -3.93
N ARG A 511 -21.10 -38.09 -2.73
CA ARG A 511 -22.28 -38.71 -2.14
C ARG A 511 -23.52 -37.90 -2.48
N VAL A 512 -24.43 -38.49 -3.25
CA VAL A 512 -25.72 -37.89 -3.62
C VAL A 512 -26.83 -38.73 -3.00
N GLY A 513 -27.40 -38.25 -1.90
CA GLY A 513 -28.38 -38.99 -1.10
C GLY A 513 -27.80 -40.30 -0.54
N LYS A 514 -28.37 -41.45 -0.97
CA LYS A 514 -27.93 -42.80 -0.57
C LYS A 514 -26.95 -43.45 -1.57
N GLN A 515 -26.53 -42.74 -2.60
CA GLN A 515 -25.66 -43.27 -3.65
C GLN A 515 -24.31 -42.53 -3.69
N TYR A 516 -23.31 -43.20 -4.22
CA TYR A 516 -21.99 -42.66 -4.55
C TYR A 516 -21.88 -42.53 -6.07
N VAL A 517 -21.44 -41.37 -6.53
CA VAL A 517 -21.17 -41.08 -7.94
C VAL A 517 -19.67 -40.85 -8.10
N TYR A 518 -19.06 -41.54 -9.05
CA TYR A 518 -17.64 -41.41 -9.35
C TYR A 518 -17.43 -40.63 -10.64
N TYR A 519 -16.58 -39.62 -10.59
CA TYR A 519 -16.19 -38.81 -11.75
C TYR A 519 -14.70 -38.92 -12.00
N ALA A 520 -14.27 -38.77 -13.24
CA ALA A 520 -12.87 -38.79 -13.62
C ALA A 520 -12.47 -37.57 -14.44
N GLY A 521 -11.26 -37.09 -14.16
CA GLY A 521 -10.62 -35.97 -14.84
C GLY A 521 -11.37 -34.64 -14.69
N GLN A 522 -10.75 -33.61 -15.26
CA GLN A 522 -11.31 -32.27 -15.36
C GLN A 522 -10.84 -31.67 -16.68
N PHE A 523 -11.78 -31.31 -17.54
CA PHE A 523 -11.49 -30.89 -18.92
C PHE A 523 -12.15 -29.54 -19.20
N LEU A 524 -11.38 -28.61 -19.74
CA LEU A 524 -11.91 -27.29 -20.12
C LEU A 524 -12.63 -27.31 -21.48
N ARG A 525 -12.32 -28.30 -22.32
CA ARG A 525 -12.90 -28.45 -23.66
C ARG A 525 -13.64 -29.77 -23.79
N TYR A 526 -14.76 -29.76 -24.49
CA TYR A 526 -15.53 -30.98 -24.76
C TYR A 526 -14.71 -32.01 -25.54
N ALA A 527 -13.88 -31.55 -26.48
CA ALA A 527 -13.02 -32.43 -27.28
C ALA A 527 -12.07 -33.27 -26.40
N ASP A 528 -11.54 -32.69 -25.33
CA ASP A 528 -10.62 -33.36 -24.41
C ASP A 528 -11.36 -34.38 -23.54
N ALA A 529 -12.52 -33.99 -23.00
CA ALA A 529 -13.41 -34.90 -22.28
C ALA A 529 -13.86 -36.09 -23.16
N SER A 530 -14.13 -35.85 -24.45
CA SER A 530 -14.52 -36.89 -25.39
C SER A 530 -13.37 -37.85 -25.70
N ARG A 531 -12.14 -37.35 -25.82
CA ARG A 531 -10.94 -38.20 -25.97
C ARG A 531 -10.73 -39.06 -24.72
N ALA A 532 -10.82 -38.46 -23.54
CA ALA A 532 -10.69 -39.18 -22.28
C ALA A 532 -11.85 -40.17 -22.03
N LEU A 533 -13.06 -39.87 -22.50
CA LEU A 533 -14.20 -40.80 -22.46
C LEU A 533 -13.91 -42.07 -23.27
N THR A 534 -13.32 -41.90 -24.45
CA THR A 534 -12.94 -43.02 -25.32
C THR A 534 -11.92 -43.92 -24.61
N THR A 535 -10.93 -43.31 -23.95
CA THR A 535 -9.94 -44.03 -23.14
C THR A 535 -10.59 -44.71 -21.93
N THR A 536 -11.51 -44.05 -21.24
CA THR A 536 -12.26 -44.60 -20.09
C THR A 536 -13.06 -45.84 -20.49
N LYS A 537 -13.76 -45.78 -21.63
CA LYS A 537 -14.52 -46.93 -22.15
C LYS A 537 -13.62 -48.10 -22.52
N ARG A 538 -12.44 -47.83 -23.11
CA ARG A 538 -11.42 -48.83 -23.43
C ARG A 538 -10.79 -49.48 -22.20
N GLN A 539 -10.73 -48.77 -21.06
CA GLN A 539 -10.33 -49.33 -19.76
C GLN A 539 -11.41 -50.21 -19.10
N GLY A 540 -12.58 -50.37 -19.75
CA GLY A 540 -13.63 -51.28 -19.34
C GLY A 540 -14.83 -50.62 -18.66
N ILE A 541 -14.85 -49.29 -18.52
CA ILE A 541 -16.00 -48.54 -17.98
C ILE A 541 -16.88 -48.09 -19.14
N THR A 542 -17.65 -49.02 -19.70
CA THR A 542 -18.45 -48.81 -20.92
C THR A 542 -19.62 -47.84 -20.73
N GLY A 543 -20.16 -47.77 -19.51
CA GLY A 543 -21.27 -46.89 -19.12
C GLY A 543 -20.88 -45.44 -18.84
N ALA A 544 -19.60 -45.08 -19.01
CA ALA A 544 -19.15 -43.72 -18.75
C ALA A 544 -19.79 -42.70 -19.71
N ILE A 545 -20.06 -41.49 -19.20
CA ILE A 545 -20.62 -40.36 -19.95
C ILE A 545 -19.89 -39.06 -19.62
N VAL A 546 -19.87 -38.12 -20.56
CA VAL A 546 -19.42 -36.75 -20.28
C VAL A 546 -20.55 -36.00 -19.58
N VAL A 547 -20.21 -35.27 -18.53
CA VAL A 547 -21.08 -34.32 -17.83
C VAL A 547 -20.45 -32.94 -17.89
N ALA A 548 -21.29 -31.90 -17.92
CA ALA A 548 -20.86 -30.51 -17.99
C ALA A 548 -21.30 -29.76 -16.73
N TYR A 549 -20.44 -28.86 -16.27
CA TYR A 549 -20.69 -28.00 -15.13
C TYR A 549 -20.38 -26.56 -15.51
N PHE A 550 -21.15 -25.64 -14.95
CA PHE A 550 -20.91 -24.22 -15.05
C PHE A 550 -21.11 -23.59 -13.67
N GLN A 551 -20.08 -22.91 -13.16
CA GLN A 551 -20.08 -22.32 -11.81
C GLN A 551 -20.41 -23.36 -10.71
N GLY A 552 -19.80 -24.55 -10.79
CA GLY A 552 -20.04 -25.66 -9.85
C GLY A 552 -21.43 -26.30 -9.95
N LYS A 553 -22.30 -25.84 -10.85
CA LYS A 553 -23.64 -26.40 -11.06
C LYS A 553 -23.70 -27.27 -12.32
N PRO A 554 -24.35 -28.44 -12.26
CA PRO A 554 -24.49 -29.29 -13.44
C PRO A 554 -25.36 -28.61 -14.50
N ILE A 555 -24.93 -28.66 -15.75
CA ILE A 555 -25.66 -28.16 -16.92
C ILE A 555 -25.77 -29.24 -18.01
N PRO A 556 -26.73 -29.14 -18.94
CA PRO A 556 -26.77 -30.03 -20.10
C PRO A 556 -25.49 -29.92 -20.93
N VAL A 557 -24.93 -31.05 -21.38
CA VAL A 557 -23.70 -31.06 -22.19
C VAL A 557 -23.85 -30.26 -23.49
N GLN A 558 -25.04 -30.28 -24.09
CA GLN A 558 -25.35 -29.45 -25.26
C GLN A 558 -25.25 -27.95 -24.96
N GLU A 559 -25.68 -27.53 -23.77
CA GLU A 559 -25.53 -26.14 -23.31
C GLU A 559 -24.07 -25.79 -23.06
N GLY A 560 -23.29 -26.69 -22.45
CA GLY A 560 -21.85 -26.52 -22.27
C GLY A 560 -21.14 -26.33 -23.61
N ARG A 561 -21.43 -27.19 -24.60
CA ARG A 561 -20.86 -27.09 -25.95
C ARG A 561 -21.28 -25.81 -26.68
N ARG A 562 -22.50 -25.33 -26.46
CA ARG A 562 -22.98 -24.06 -27.00
C ARG A 562 -22.19 -22.89 -26.41
N ARG A 563 -21.94 -22.91 -25.10
CA ARG A 563 -21.13 -21.90 -24.39
C ARG A 563 -19.66 -21.92 -24.84
N GLU A 564 -19.08 -23.11 -25.00
CA GLU A 564 -17.73 -23.31 -25.56
C GLU A 564 -17.62 -22.73 -26.98
N ALA A 565 -18.60 -22.98 -27.86
CA ALA A 565 -18.63 -22.45 -29.22
C ALA A 565 -18.82 -20.92 -29.29
N GLN A 566 -19.35 -20.30 -28.23
CA GLN A 566 -19.56 -18.86 -28.11
C GLN A 566 -18.43 -18.15 -27.36
N ASN A 567 -17.33 -18.84 -27.01
CA ASN A 567 -16.29 -18.36 -26.09
C ASN A 567 -16.82 -17.87 -24.73
N LYS A 568 -18.00 -18.33 -24.30
CA LYS A 568 -18.61 -18.03 -23.00
C LYS A 568 -18.26 -19.07 -21.94
N THR A 569 -16.97 -19.36 -21.79
CA THR A 569 -16.46 -20.43 -20.90
C THR A 569 -16.05 -19.92 -19.52
N ALA A 570 -15.84 -18.61 -19.38
CA ALA A 570 -15.67 -17.94 -18.10
C ALA A 570 -17.02 -17.73 -17.37
N PRO A 571 -17.03 -17.48 -16.05
CA PRO A 571 -18.24 -17.02 -15.36
C PRO A 571 -18.89 -15.86 -16.12
N GLU A 572 -20.22 -15.89 -16.34
CA GLU A 572 -20.93 -14.68 -16.79
C GLU A 572 -20.94 -13.73 -15.59
N GLY A 573 -19.95 -12.84 -15.61
CA GLY A 573 -19.54 -11.99 -14.49
C GLY A 573 -18.03 -12.12 -14.27
N ILE A 574 -17.29 -11.08 -14.69
CA ILE A 574 -15.83 -10.90 -14.60
C ILE A 574 -15.04 -11.52 -15.79
N ALA A 575 -15.25 -10.96 -16.99
CA ALA A 575 -14.22 -10.93 -18.03
C ALA A 575 -13.57 -9.54 -17.97
N SER A 576 -12.27 -9.50 -17.70
CA SER A 576 -11.49 -8.28 -17.72
C SER A 576 -10.79 -8.13 -19.07
N TYR A 577 -10.85 -6.96 -19.69
CA TYR A 577 -10.13 -6.63 -20.92
C TYR A 577 -8.97 -5.70 -20.58
N ARG A 578 -7.87 -5.77 -21.31
CA ARG A 578 -6.77 -4.81 -21.17
C ARG A 578 -6.34 -4.29 -22.53
N VAL A 579 -5.78 -3.10 -22.55
CA VAL A 579 -5.24 -2.45 -23.75
C VAL A 579 -3.73 -2.59 -23.71
N TYR A 580 -3.15 -3.38 -24.61
CA TYR A 580 -1.70 -3.53 -24.77
C TYR A 580 -1.10 -2.32 -25.49
N LEU A 581 0.04 -1.83 -25.02
CA LEU A 581 0.74 -0.64 -25.50
C LEU A 581 2.09 -0.93 -26.19
N GLY A 582 2.59 -2.17 -26.16
CA GLY A 582 3.90 -2.53 -26.71
C GLY A 582 4.98 -2.81 -25.67
N SER A 583 6.19 -3.13 -26.15
CA SER A 583 7.36 -3.53 -25.36
C SER A 583 8.46 -2.46 -25.22
N ASN A 584 8.16 -1.22 -25.62
CA ASN A 584 9.11 -0.09 -25.66
C ASN A 584 8.86 0.90 -24.51
N GLU A 585 9.82 1.78 -24.22
CA GLU A 585 9.64 2.86 -23.23
C GLU A 585 8.40 3.72 -23.54
N ILE A 586 7.59 3.98 -22.51
CA ILE A 586 6.36 4.76 -22.64
C ILE A 586 6.66 6.26 -22.60
N PRO A 587 6.28 7.03 -23.64
CA PRO A 587 6.40 8.48 -23.61
C PRO A 587 5.50 9.11 -22.53
N ALA A 588 5.99 10.17 -21.86
CA ALA A 588 5.22 10.91 -20.85
C ALA A 588 3.88 11.47 -21.38
N SER A 589 3.79 11.74 -22.68
CA SER A 589 2.56 12.15 -23.37
C SER A 589 1.50 11.04 -23.38
N LEU A 590 1.90 9.77 -23.49
CA LEU A 590 0.98 8.63 -23.40
C LEU A 590 0.46 8.45 -21.98
N VAL A 591 1.34 8.56 -20.97
CA VAL A 591 0.93 8.50 -19.55
C VAL A 591 -0.10 9.56 -19.23
N SER A 592 0.15 10.80 -19.66
CA SER A 592 -0.76 11.92 -19.43
C SER A 592 -2.12 11.72 -20.12
N LEU A 593 -2.09 11.23 -21.35
CA LEU A 593 -3.30 10.95 -22.13
C LEU A 593 -4.12 9.79 -21.54
N VAL A 594 -3.45 8.73 -21.05
CA VAL A 594 -4.13 7.60 -20.41
C VAL A 594 -4.80 8.04 -19.11
N ASN A 595 -4.13 8.87 -18.30
CA ASN A 595 -4.70 9.44 -17.07
C ASN A 595 -5.88 10.39 -17.34
N GLU A 596 -5.94 11.01 -18.53
CA GLU A 596 -7.07 11.85 -18.95
C GLU A 596 -8.26 11.01 -19.44
N LEU A 597 -7.98 9.94 -20.19
CA LEU A 597 -9.01 9.13 -20.86
C LEU A 597 -9.52 7.95 -20.03
N SER A 598 -8.79 7.54 -19.00
CA SER A 598 -9.09 6.35 -18.21
C SER A 598 -8.76 6.56 -16.73
N ASP A 599 -9.56 5.93 -15.87
CA ASP A 599 -9.28 5.77 -14.45
C ASP A 599 -8.33 4.60 -14.14
N LYS A 600 -7.73 4.00 -15.19
CA LYS A 600 -6.86 2.82 -15.10
C LYS A 600 -5.41 3.21 -15.36
N ASP A 601 -4.54 2.70 -14.50
CA ASP A 601 -3.10 2.90 -14.62
C ASP A 601 -2.48 2.03 -15.72
N ILE A 602 -1.30 2.45 -16.16
CA ILE A 602 -0.46 1.64 -17.04
C ILE A 602 0.32 0.63 -16.19
N ILE A 603 0.07 -0.65 -16.42
CA ILE A 603 0.75 -1.77 -15.79
C ILE A 603 1.93 -2.20 -16.65
N ARG A 604 3.12 -2.29 -16.04
CA ARG A 604 4.34 -2.84 -16.65
C ARG A 604 4.54 -4.29 -16.21
N VAL A 605 4.67 -5.20 -17.16
CA VAL A 605 4.95 -6.63 -16.93
C VAL A 605 6.33 -6.95 -17.48
N VAL A 606 7.23 -7.44 -16.62
CA VAL A 606 8.59 -7.82 -17.03
C VAL A 606 8.55 -9.19 -17.70
N THR A 607 9.08 -9.28 -18.91
CA THR A 607 9.29 -10.53 -19.64
C THR A 607 10.78 -10.81 -19.73
N GLY A 608 11.19 -12.07 -19.96
CA GLY A 608 12.60 -12.48 -19.95
C GLY A 608 13.52 -11.73 -20.93
N THR A 609 12.97 -10.95 -21.86
CA THR A 609 13.69 -10.16 -22.86
C THR A 609 13.36 -8.65 -22.83
N GLY A 610 12.55 -8.16 -21.88
CA GLY A 610 12.10 -6.76 -21.85
C GLY A 610 10.95 -6.47 -20.88
N ALA A 611 10.14 -5.46 -21.19
CA ALA A 611 8.94 -5.14 -20.42
C ALA A 611 7.80 -4.77 -21.35
N ASP A 612 6.63 -5.37 -21.13
CA ASP A 612 5.39 -5.10 -21.85
C ASP A 612 4.49 -4.20 -21.01
N PHE A 613 3.72 -3.34 -21.67
CA PHE A 613 2.86 -2.39 -20.99
C PHE A 613 1.38 -2.55 -21.37
N PHE A 614 0.50 -2.39 -20.39
CA PHE A 614 -0.94 -2.62 -20.53
C PHE A 614 -1.75 -1.57 -19.76
N ILE A 615 -2.98 -1.30 -20.17
CA ILE A 615 -3.96 -0.49 -19.43
C ILE A 615 -5.15 -1.37 -19.10
N GLY A 616 -5.60 -1.38 -17.86
CA GLY A 616 -6.73 -2.21 -17.42
C GLY A 616 -6.43 -2.92 -16.10
N PRO A 617 -7.28 -3.87 -15.66
CA PRO A 617 -8.40 -4.45 -16.40
C PRO A 617 -9.65 -3.56 -16.51
N PHE A 618 -10.36 -3.69 -17.64
CA PHE A 618 -11.67 -3.11 -17.94
C PHE A 618 -12.75 -4.17 -17.80
N ALA A 619 -13.90 -3.84 -17.19
CA ALA A 619 -15.00 -4.77 -17.01
C ALA A 619 -15.79 -5.08 -18.30
N SER A 620 -15.51 -4.36 -19.39
CA SER A 620 -16.21 -4.46 -20.67
C SER A 620 -15.26 -4.25 -21.85
N VAL A 621 -15.43 -5.04 -22.90
CA VAL A 621 -14.66 -4.94 -24.15
C VAL A 621 -14.86 -3.57 -24.82
N SER A 622 -16.07 -3.01 -24.71
CA SER A 622 -16.39 -1.70 -25.28
C SER A 622 -15.54 -0.59 -24.65
N GLN A 623 -15.31 -0.64 -23.34
CA GLN A 623 -14.48 0.36 -22.65
C GLN A 623 -13.02 0.27 -23.09
N ALA A 624 -12.50 -0.95 -23.27
CA ALA A 624 -11.14 -1.17 -23.74
C ALA A 624 -10.97 -0.78 -25.23
N GLU A 625 -11.96 -1.06 -26.08
CA GLU A 625 -11.95 -0.68 -27.50
C GLU A 625 -12.09 0.82 -27.72
N ASP A 626 -12.93 1.50 -26.93
CA ASP A 626 -13.08 2.95 -26.99
C ASP A 626 -11.76 3.65 -26.67
N LEU A 627 -11.09 3.24 -25.58
CA LEU A 627 -9.77 3.75 -25.22
C LEU A 627 -8.72 3.42 -26.30
N ALA A 628 -8.67 2.18 -26.76
CA ALA A 628 -7.72 1.76 -27.79
C ALA A 628 -7.87 2.56 -29.10
N ARG A 629 -9.11 2.85 -29.51
CA ARG A 629 -9.39 3.68 -30.68
C ARG A 629 -8.91 5.12 -30.47
N THR A 630 -9.22 5.74 -29.33
CA THR A 630 -8.77 7.11 -29.04
C THR A 630 -7.25 7.22 -28.98
N LEU A 631 -6.56 6.21 -28.45
CA LEU A 631 -5.09 6.17 -28.43
C LEU A 631 -4.51 6.08 -29.85
N ARG A 632 -5.10 5.27 -30.74
CA ARG A 632 -4.68 5.20 -32.16
C ARG A 632 -4.90 6.52 -32.89
N GLU A 633 -6.05 7.18 -32.68
CA GLU A 633 -6.35 8.50 -33.26
C GLU A 633 -5.35 9.58 -32.81
N LYS A 634 -4.72 9.40 -31.64
CA LYS A 634 -3.70 10.29 -31.09
C LYS A 634 -2.26 9.90 -31.46
N GLY A 635 -2.08 8.93 -32.37
CA GLY A 635 -0.79 8.56 -32.95
C GLY A 635 -0.08 7.39 -32.27
N PHE A 636 -0.77 6.60 -31.44
CA PHE A 636 -0.22 5.40 -30.82
C PHE A 636 -0.71 4.14 -31.55
N ASP A 637 0.05 3.72 -32.57
CA ASP A 637 -0.38 2.66 -33.49
C ASP A 637 -0.22 1.23 -32.95
N MET A 638 0.63 1.03 -31.93
CA MET A 638 0.92 -0.28 -31.33
C MET A 638 -0.13 -0.75 -30.30
N VAL A 639 -1.33 -0.19 -30.35
CA VAL A 639 -2.37 -0.40 -29.34
C VAL A 639 -3.32 -1.53 -29.75
N SER A 640 -3.53 -2.54 -28.89
CA SER A 640 -4.49 -3.64 -29.13
C SER A 640 -5.26 -4.05 -27.88
N VAL A 641 -6.51 -4.46 -28.02
CA VAL A 641 -7.33 -4.97 -26.91
C VAL A 641 -7.06 -6.46 -26.76
N GLN A 642 -6.75 -6.89 -25.53
CA GLN A 642 -6.55 -8.27 -25.15
C GLN A 642 -7.55 -8.67 -24.07
N GLU A 643 -8.08 -9.88 -24.18
CA GLU A 643 -8.87 -10.48 -23.11
C GLU A 643 -7.93 -10.99 -22.01
N VAL A 644 -8.21 -10.64 -20.75
CA VAL A 644 -7.46 -11.09 -19.59
C VAL A 644 -8.15 -12.34 -19.04
N THR A 645 -7.69 -13.50 -19.48
CA THR A 645 -7.98 -14.77 -18.81
C THR A 645 -7.06 -14.89 -17.61
N ASN A 646 -7.63 -15.01 -16.41
CA ASN A 646 -6.89 -15.33 -15.18
C ASN A 646 -5.97 -16.54 -15.34
#